data_AF-A0A3L7QZ80-F1
#
_entry.id   AF-A0A3L7QZ80-F1
#
_cell.length_a   1.000
_cell.length_b   1.000
_cell.length_c   1.000
_cell.angle_alpha   90.00
_cell.angle_beta   90.00
_cell.angle_gamma   90.00
#
_symmetry.space_group_name_H-M   'P 1'
#
loop_
_entity.id
_entity.type
_entity.pdbx_description
1 polymer ?
#
loop_
_entity_poly.entity_id
_entity_poly.type
_entity_poly.pdbx_seq_one_letter_code
_entity_poly.pdbx_strand_id
1 'polypeptide(L)'
;MMPRKIALHLSTDEKSPPMKIDRSYFRSLAIWGAGLLLMSASVPAALSEKAGPIDLTTTKPEAISNSYNLGPTGALGWMHVAGGMTEQSRQILITAVEKTSPADGLLEVGDVVQGVFGQLFTSDARRAFGHAIGRAEASDGVLPLTIWRDHKSRPVSLRLQVMGAYSDTSPYDCPKAKKILERGLAVLAKKPDHENGLRTNDLALLASGNLEQIAIARQSAHGLAESTPTVEKLWSDSNHGGMRTWHHGYNNLFLCEYFLATRDASVLPAIRSYTTTIVRGQGRFGTWGHGYVPPAEDGTLHGPVLPYGPVNAAGLPCFISLILAKQCGLDDPELTTAIDRANQFFGYYVGKGSIPYGEHRPGPVHDDNGKTSMTAMAFSLQGKQTETQFFSKMVTASYESREWGHTGNGFSYLWGPIAANCGGPKAMAAFMKELRWYYDLARRWDGSFVNVATGGGVASSYHGLLGSTGCYMLAYAVPLKKIALTGRDARPENWLSDPDIAEAIAAERWIGDDAHENRSLQQLLDGLGSWSPRERDSSAKELGNRNEQILPQLVAMTKSNNPNARLGAVAAIGQLRARAIPALDILAELLEDEDRWLRVQTAEALRTIGADAKAVLPQMLKAAAVQDATDQMQFGVGALAYALFYPGGAYGPKGILAGNIQDIPKDQLYPVVRTIAANPDSAARGCLKSAYALFTLEDMQALAPEVVMSINQMAAANTMFSKGIRLAGIQAMARLKIAEGIPLTIMLMNLPQWGKAHIRAESLKVLKEYRGAAKSVVPELKKLAAESPKEKDQIVAVIEIIEADTNPPQLISLAAHLGTTHDH
;
A
#
# COMPACT_ATOMS: atom_id res chain seq x y z
N MET A 1 -75.63 31.14 7.33
CA MET A 1 -75.85 31.93 6.09
C MET A 1 -74.89 31.42 5.02
N MET A 2 -75.33 31.27 3.77
CA MET A 2 -74.49 31.13 2.55
C MET A 2 -74.19 32.55 1.98
N PRO A 3 -73.36 32.79 0.93
CA PRO A 3 -72.65 31.90 -0.05
C PRO A 3 -71.09 32.05 0.04
N ARG A 4 -70.16 31.60 -0.85
CA ARG A 4 -70.00 30.71 -2.06
C ARG A 4 -68.48 30.28 -2.06
N LYS A 5 -68.02 29.10 -2.54
CA LYS A 5 -67.69 28.65 -3.94
C LYS A 5 -66.68 29.56 -4.70
N ILE A 6 -65.69 29.09 -5.48
CA ILE A 6 -65.40 27.80 -6.19
C ILE A 6 -63.85 27.57 -6.19
N ALA A 7 -63.26 26.39 -5.86
CA ALA A 7 -63.02 25.16 -6.66
C ALA A 7 -62.05 25.35 -7.86
N LEU A 8 -61.08 24.48 -8.16
CA LEU A 8 -61.04 23.00 -8.33
C LEU A 8 -59.78 22.36 -7.67
N HIS A 9 -59.87 21.24 -6.92
CA HIS A 9 -59.73 19.81 -7.33
C HIS A 9 -58.31 19.34 -7.74
N LEU A 10 -57.78 18.18 -7.28
CA LEU A 10 -58.22 17.23 -6.23
C LEU A 10 -57.10 16.21 -5.86
N SER A 11 -57.11 15.69 -4.61
CA SER A 11 -56.65 14.35 -4.13
C SER A 11 -55.21 13.83 -4.38
N THR A 12 -54.59 12.97 -3.55
CA THR A 12 -54.76 12.50 -2.14
C THR A 12 -53.48 11.73 -1.73
N ASP A 13 -53.23 11.62 -0.41
CA ASP A 13 -52.77 10.45 0.39
C ASP A 13 -51.99 9.25 -0.26
N GLU A 14 -51.12 8.51 0.44
CA GLU A 14 -50.98 8.30 1.89
C GLU A 14 -49.53 7.96 2.36
N LYS A 15 -49.38 7.83 3.68
CA LYS A 15 -48.18 7.59 4.52
C LYS A 15 -47.22 6.47 4.04
N SER A 16 -45.92 6.70 4.28
CA SER A 16 -44.95 5.63 4.57
C SER A 16 -44.04 6.04 5.75
N PRO A 17 -43.54 5.09 6.57
CA PRO A 17 -42.89 5.41 7.85
C PRO A 17 -41.41 5.82 7.70
N PRO A 18 -40.83 6.54 8.68
CA PRO A 18 -39.43 6.97 8.63
C PRO A 18 -38.47 5.78 8.60
N MET A 19 -37.52 5.83 7.67
CA MET A 19 -36.48 4.83 7.47
C MET A 19 -35.63 4.65 8.73
N LYS A 20 -35.75 3.49 9.38
CA LYS A 20 -34.87 3.11 10.49
C LYS A 20 -33.46 2.88 9.95
N ILE A 21 -32.53 3.77 10.30
CA ILE A 21 -31.10 3.58 10.07
C ILE A 21 -30.67 2.36 10.90
N ASP A 22 -30.30 1.27 10.22
CA ASP A 22 -29.85 0.05 10.88
C ASP A 22 -28.47 0.27 11.54
N ARG A 23 -28.34 -0.18 12.78
CA ARG A 23 -27.12 -0.10 13.58
C ARG A 23 -26.10 -1.21 13.24
N SER A 24 -26.43 -2.12 12.33
CA SER A 24 -25.46 -3.08 11.73
C SER A 24 -24.22 -2.38 11.17
N TYR A 25 -24.38 -1.20 10.55
CA TYR A 25 -23.30 -0.38 9.98
C TYR A 25 -22.19 0.02 10.98
N PHE A 26 -22.45 -0.03 12.29
CA PHE A 26 -21.46 0.26 13.34
C PHE A 26 -20.83 -0.99 13.97
N ARG A 27 -21.35 -2.20 13.70
CA ARG A 27 -20.75 -3.45 14.21
C ARG A 27 -19.51 -3.89 13.42
N SER A 28 -19.40 -3.46 12.17
CA SER A 28 -18.24 -3.70 11.30
C SER A 28 -16.93 -3.11 11.82
N LEU A 29 -16.96 -2.06 12.67
CA LEU A 29 -15.75 -1.50 13.30
C LEU A 29 -15.07 -2.44 14.31
N ALA A 30 -15.77 -3.42 14.88
CA ALA A 30 -15.23 -4.24 15.98
C ALA A 30 -14.27 -5.36 15.55
N ILE A 31 -14.25 -5.73 14.25
CA ILE A 31 -13.48 -6.87 13.73
C ILE A 31 -12.06 -6.46 13.26
N TRP A 32 -11.79 -5.16 13.11
CA TRP A 32 -10.50 -4.62 12.66
C TRP A 32 -9.33 -4.78 13.65
N GLY A 33 -9.52 -5.45 14.79
CA GLY A 33 -8.51 -5.63 15.82
C GLY A 33 -7.41 -6.68 15.53
N ALA A 34 -7.53 -7.48 14.47
CA ALA A 34 -6.66 -8.65 14.24
C ALA A 34 -5.99 -8.74 12.85
N GLY A 35 -6.40 -7.92 11.88
CA GLY A 35 -6.04 -8.09 10.46
C GLY A 35 -4.68 -7.53 10.02
N LEU A 36 -3.64 -7.56 10.87
CA LEU A 36 -2.39 -6.81 10.65
C LEU A 36 -1.11 -7.63 10.93
N LEU A 37 -1.04 -8.83 10.35
CA LEU A 37 0.10 -9.75 10.46
C LEU A 37 0.69 -10.18 9.09
N LEU A 38 0.35 -9.45 8.02
CA LEU A 38 0.77 -9.73 6.64
C LEU A 38 1.43 -8.51 5.96
N MET A 39 2.53 -8.05 6.55
CA MET A 39 3.62 -7.37 5.83
C MET A 39 4.89 -8.15 6.14
N SER A 40 5.54 -8.66 5.09
CA SER A 40 6.73 -9.54 5.17
C SER A 40 6.70 -10.65 6.25
N ALA A 41 5.55 -11.30 6.41
CA ALA A 41 5.60 -12.74 6.19
C ALA A 41 5.79 -12.96 4.68
N SER A 42 6.74 -13.80 4.29
CA SER A 42 6.43 -14.66 3.14
C SER A 42 5.19 -15.44 3.57
N VAL A 43 4.03 -15.17 2.97
CA VAL A 43 2.80 -15.93 3.25
C VAL A 43 3.20 -17.41 3.18
N PRO A 44 3.20 -18.17 4.29
CA PRO A 44 3.26 -19.60 4.19
C PRO A 44 2.06 -19.93 3.33
N ALA A 45 2.26 -20.58 2.19
CA ALA A 45 1.15 -21.02 1.37
C ALA A 45 0.36 -21.99 2.22
N ALA A 46 -0.64 -21.46 2.93
CA ALA A 46 -1.67 -22.20 3.60
C ALA A 46 -2.49 -22.77 2.45
N LEU A 47 -1.99 -23.90 1.96
CA LEU A 47 -2.62 -24.73 0.96
C LEU A 47 -3.88 -25.31 1.61
N SER A 48 -4.91 -24.46 1.77
CA SER A 48 -6.21 -24.86 1.28
C SER A 48 -5.96 -25.35 -0.14
N GLU A 49 -6.10 -26.65 -0.36
CA GLU A 49 -5.93 -27.25 -1.68
C GLU A 49 -6.66 -26.38 -2.70
N LYS A 50 -5.98 -25.95 -3.77
CA LYS A 50 -6.57 -25.13 -4.85
C LYS A 50 -7.68 -25.96 -5.51
N ALA A 51 -8.87 -25.93 -4.91
CA ALA A 51 -9.93 -26.91 -5.16
C ALA A 51 -10.24 -27.00 -6.66
N GLY A 52 -10.54 -28.22 -7.12
CA GLY A 52 -10.81 -28.46 -8.54
C GLY A 52 -11.92 -27.53 -9.07
N PRO A 53 -11.85 -27.13 -10.35
CA PRO A 53 -12.81 -26.21 -10.96
C PRO A 53 -14.26 -26.70 -10.76
N ILE A 54 -15.07 -25.93 -10.04
CA ILE A 54 -16.45 -26.31 -9.75
C ILE A 54 -17.31 -26.28 -11.02
N ASP A 55 -18.00 -27.38 -11.29
CA ASP A 55 -19.04 -27.44 -12.31
C ASP A 55 -20.39 -26.92 -11.76
N LEU A 56 -20.81 -25.76 -12.27
CA LEU A 56 -22.02 -25.05 -11.88
C LEU A 56 -23.29 -25.60 -12.56
N THR A 57 -23.14 -26.59 -13.46
CA THR A 57 -24.26 -27.34 -14.03
C THR A 57 -24.79 -28.42 -13.09
N THR A 58 -23.93 -28.97 -12.22
CA THR A 58 -24.28 -29.93 -11.16
C THR A 58 -24.26 -29.32 -9.76
N THR A 59 -23.31 -28.42 -9.45
CA THR A 59 -23.06 -27.89 -8.10
C THR A 59 -23.30 -26.39 -8.04
N LYS A 60 -24.40 -25.94 -7.42
CA LYS A 60 -24.66 -24.51 -7.18
C LYS A 60 -23.95 -24.02 -5.91
N PRO A 61 -23.45 -22.77 -5.85
CA PRO A 61 -22.86 -22.21 -4.63
C PRO A 61 -23.93 -22.02 -3.55
N GLU A 62 -23.60 -22.36 -2.30
CA GLU A 62 -24.51 -22.22 -1.14
C GLU A 62 -24.91 -20.76 -0.87
N ALA A 63 -24.03 -19.81 -1.19
CA ALA A 63 -24.28 -18.38 -1.11
C ALA A 63 -23.58 -17.61 -2.25
N ILE A 64 -24.30 -16.68 -2.87
CA ILE A 64 -23.76 -15.75 -3.87
C ILE A 64 -23.20 -14.53 -3.11
N SER A 65 -21.90 -14.59 -2.78
CA SER A 65 -21.22 -13.55 -1.99
C SER A 65 -20.89 -12.28 -2.79
N ASN A 66 -20.63 -12.41 -4.09
CA ASN A 66 -20.34 -11.32 -5.03
C ASN A 66 -20.99 -11.62 -6.39
N SER A 67 -21.11 -10.60 -7.26
CA SER A 67 -21.45 -10.78 -8.68
C SER A 67 -20.65 -9.82 -9.55
N TYR A 68 -20.15 -10.32 -10.67
CA TYR A 68 -19.25 -9.63 -11.58
C TYR A 68 -20.05 -9.09 -12.78
N ASN A 69 -19.71 -7.89 -13.25
CA ASN A 69 -20.32 -7.29 -14.44
C ASN A 69 -19.83 -8.02 -15.71
N LEU A 70 -20.74 -8.54 -16.52
CA LEU A 70 -20.40 -9.25 -17.76
C LEU A 70 -20.31 -8.27 -18.96
N GLY A 71 -19.59 -7.17 -18.74
CA GLY A 71 -19.39 -6.11 -19.74
C GLY A 71 -20.69 -5.46 -20.24
N PRO A 72 -20.74 -5.06 -21.53
CA PRO A 72 -21.87 -4.37 -22.14
C PRO A 72 -23.07 -5.28 -22.46
N THR A 73 -23.15 -6.47 -21.85
CA THR A 73 -24.32 -7.36 -21.97
C THR A 73 -25.50 -6.90 -21.10
N GLY A 74 -25.22 -6.24 -19.97
CA GLY A 74 -26.21 -5.97 -18.92
C GLY A 74 -26.59 -7.19 -18.07
N ALA A 75 -25.85 -8.30 -18.18
CA ALA A 75 -25.92 -9.40 -17.24
C ALA A 75 -24.85 -9.27 -16.15
N LEU A 76 -25.18 -9.74 -14.94
CA LEU A 76 -24.24 -10.00 -13.86
C LEU A 76 -24.09 -11.51 -13.69
N GLY A 77 -22.91 -11.98 -13.29
CA GLY A 77 -22.68 -13.38 -13.01
C GLY A 77 -21.74 -13.65 -11.84
N TRP A 78 -21.98 -14.74 -11.12
CA TRP A 78 -21.08 -15.32 -10.13
C TRP A 78 -20.09 -16.25 -10.83
N MET A 79 -18.87 -16.33 -10.28
CA MET A 79 -17.76 -17.11 -10.81
C MET A 79 -17.07 -17.82 -9.65
N HIS A 80 -16.48 -19.00 -9.91
CA HIS A 80 -15.74 -19.69 -8.87
C HIS A 80 -14.46 -18.92 -8.50
N VAL A 81 -14.21 -18.81 -7.20
CA VAL A 81 -13.04 -18.13 -6.63
C VAL A 81 -12.35 -19.08 -5.65
N ALA A 82 -11.06 -19.30 -5.86
CA ALA A 82 -10.19 -20.13 -5.01
C ALA A 82 -8.84 -19.43 -4.82
N GLY A 83 -8.25 -19.51 -3.62
CA GLY A 83 -7.03 -18.77 -3.27
C GLY A 83 -7.15 -17.23 -3.38
N GLY A 84 -8.36 -16.71 -3.58
CA GLY A 84 -8.58 -15.30 -3.91
C GLY A 84 -8.51 -14.96 -5.41
N MET A 85 -8.61 -15.92 -6.34
CA MET A 85 -8.66 -15.64 -7.79
C MET A 85 -9.69 -16.47 -8.55
N THR A 86 -10.13 -15.94 -9.70
CA THR A 86 -11.02 -16.60 -10.67
C THR A 86 -10.28 -17.52 -11.65
N GLU A 87 -8.97 -17.72 -11.47
CA GLU A 87 -8.09 -18.51 -12.33
C GLU A 87 -8.64 -19.94 -12.59
N GLN A 88 -9.27 -20.55 -11.58
CA GLN A 88 -9.91 -21.87 -11.66
C GLN A 88 -11.37 -21.84 -12.13
N SER A 89 -11.95 -20.67 -12.41
CA SER A 89 -13.32 -20.56 -12.92
C SER A 89 -13.41 -21.01 -14.38
N ARG A 90 -14.23 -22.03 -14.67
CA ARG A 90 -14.49 -22.55 -16.02
C ARG A 90 -15.93 -22.34 -16.49
N GLN A 91 -16.75 -21.67 -15.68
CA GLN A 91 -18.17 -21.41 -15.94
C GLN A 91 -18.61 -20.12 -15.24
N ILE A 92 -19.70 -19.50 -15.71
CA ILE A 92 -20.26 -18.27 -15.12
C ILE A 92 -21.75 -18.49 -14.85
N LEU A 93 -22.18 -18.38 -13.60
CA LEU A 93 -23.58 -18.49 -13.20
C LEU A 93 -24.24 -17.10 -13.30
N ILE A 94 -25.27 -16.92 -14.14
CA ILE A 94 -25.99 -15.65 -14.26
C ILE A 94 -26.80 -15.37 -12.98
N THR A 95 -26.58 -14.21 -12.38
CA THR A 95 -27.20 -13.80 -11.10
C THR A 95 -28.17 -12.63 -11.25
N ALA A 96 -28.02 -11.80 -12.28
CA ALA A 96 -28.99 -10.78 -12.65
C ALA A 96 -28.93 -10.47 -14.15
N VAL A 97 -30.03 -9.98 -14.71
CA VAL A 97 -30.12 -9.46 -16.08
C VAL A 97 -30.91 -8.16 -16.04
N GLU A 98 -30.32 -7.08 -16.54
CA GLU A 98 -30.94 -5.76 -16.55
C GLU A 98 -31.97 -5.61 -17.68
N LYS A 99 -33.09 -4.95 -17.37
CA LYS A 99 -34.14 -4.70 -18.36
C LYS A 99 -33.68 -3.74 -19.45
N THR A 100 -34.15 -4.02 -20.67
CA THR A 100 -33.75 -3.39 -21.96
C THR A 100 -32.27 -3.49 -22.34
N SER A 101 -31.48 -4.29 -21.62
CA SER A 101 -30.09 -4.59 -21.98
C SER A 101 -29.97 -5.65 -23.08
N PRO A 102 -28.79 -5.81 -23.74
CA PRO A 102 -28.55 -6.85 -24.74
C PRO A 102 -28.74 -8.31 -24.29
N ALA A 103 -28.89 -8.57 -22.99
CA ALA A 103 -29.18 -9.89 -22.42
C ALA A 103 -30.66 -10.09 -22.05
N ASP A 104 -31.49 -9.05 -22.03
CA ASP A 104 -32.90 -9.12 -21.59
C ASP A 104 -33.73 -10.04 -22.51
N GLY A 105 -34.43 -11.01 -21.92
CA GLY A 105 -35.20 -12.02 -22.64
C GLY A 105 -34.36 -13.08 -23.37
N LEU A 106 -33.03 -13.03 -23.27
CA LEU A 106 -32.11 -14.03 -23.84
C LEU A 106 -31.41 -14.85 -22.75
N LEU A 107 -30.99 -14.20 -21.66
CA LEU A 107 -30.44 -14.85 -20.47
C LEU A 107 -31.41 -14.75 -19.28
N GLU A 108 -31.35 -15.74 -18.41
CA GLU A 108 -32.18 -15.88 -17.21
C GLU A 108 -31.30 -16.14 -15.98
N VAL A 109 -31.78 -15.73 -14.80
CA VAL A 109 -31.08 -15.97 -13.53
C VAL A 109 -31.04 -17.48 -13.25
N GLY A 110 -29.85 -18.02 -13.02
CA GLY A 110 -29.61 -19.46 -12.88
C GLY A 110 -28.96 -20.12 -14.11
N ASP A 111 -28.96 -19.45 -15.27
CA ASP A 111 -28.19 -19.86 -16.45
C ASP A 111 -26.72 -20.04 -16.12
N VAL A 112 -26.07 -21.01 -16.75
CA VAL A 112 -24.62 -21.19 -16.62
C VAL A 112 -23.98 -21.03 -17.99
N VAL A 113 -23.23 -19.95 -18.20
CA VAL A 113 -22.39 -19.77 -19.39
C VAL A 113 -21.20 -20.70 -19.25
N GLN A 114 -21.11 -21.67 -20.15
CA GLN A 114 -20.03 -22.68 -20.22
C GLN A 114 -18.95 -22.30 -21.23
N GLY A 115 -19.24 -21.37 -22.15
CA GLY A 115 -18.35 -21.03 -23.26
C GLY A 115 -18.81 -19.87 -24.14
N VAL A 116 -17.94 -19.49 -25.08
CA VAL A 116 -18.08 -18.36 -26.02
C VAL A 116 -17.63 -18.77 -27.42
N PHE A 117 -18.27 -18.24 -28.46
CA PHE A 117 -17.97 -18.56 -29.87
C PHE A 117 -17.91 -20.07 -30.18
N GLY A 118 -18.74 -20.87 -29.51
CA GLY A 118 -18.81 -22.32 -29.65
C GLY A 118 -17.70 -23.12 -28.93
N GLN A 119 -16.83 -22.46 -28.16
CA GLN A 119 -15.75 -23.09 -27.39
C GLN A 119 -16.04 -22.98 -25.89
N LEU A 120 -15.82 -24.06 -25.14
CA LEU A 120 -15.93 -24.06 -23.67
C LEU A 120 -14.75 -23.30 -23.04
N PHE A 121 -14.93 -22.73 -21.85
CA PHE A 121 -13.83 -22.07 -21.14
C PHE A 121 -12.81 -23.11 -20.61
N THR A 122 -11.58 -23.03 -21.09
CA THR A 122 -10.45 -23.88 -20.63
C THR A 122 -9.49 -23.15 -19.67
N SER A 123 -9.57 -21.82 -19.60
CA SER A 123 -8.85 -20.91 -18.70
C SER A 123 -9.83 -20.06 -17.88
N ASP A 124 -9.38 -19.00 -17.20
CA ASP A 124 -10.27 -18.08 -16.43
C ASP A 124 -11.42 -17.57 -17.32
N ALA A 125 -12.63 -18.05 -17.03
CA ALA A 125 -13.85 -17.70 -17.74
C ALA A 125 -14.11 -16.18 -17.76
N ARG A 126 -13.67 -15.43 -16.74
CA ARG A 126 -13.77 -13.96 -16.66
C ARG A 126 -12.93 -13.31 -17.76
N ARG A 127 -11.62 -13.61 -17.79
CA ARG A 127 -10.69 -13.08 -18.80
C ARG A 127 -11.14 -13.47 -20.21
N ALA A 128 -11.52 -14.73 -20.40
CA ALA A 128 -12.04 -15.24 -21.67
C ALA A 128 -13.33 -14.52 -22.14
N PHE A 129 -14.29 -14.25 -21.25
CA PHE A 129 -15.51 -13.49 -21.58
C PHE A 129 -15.19 -12.03 -21.93
N GLY A 130 -14.23 -11.40 -21.24
CA GLY A 130 -13.74 -10.06 -21.56
C GLY A 130 -13.15 -9.96 -22.97
N HIS A 131 -12.31 -10.93 -23.37
CA HIS A 131 -11.82 -11.02 -24.74
C HIS A 131 -12.94 -11.30 -25.77
N ALA A 132 -13.97 -12.08 -25.39
CA ALA A 132 -15.10 -12.40 -26.26
C ALA A 132 -15.96 -11.17 -26.58
N ILE A 133 -16.20 -10.28 -25.61
CA ILE A 133 -16.82 -8.96 -25.84
C ILE A 133 -16.00 -8.17 -26.87
N GLY A 134 -14.70 -8.04 -26.64
CA GLY A 134 -13.81 -7.31 -27.53
C GLY A 134 -13.80 -7.84 -28.97
N ARG A 135 -13.91 -9.17 -29.14
CA ARG A 135 -14.07 -9.84 -30.45
C ARG A 135 -15.42 -9.53 -31.11
N ALA A 136 -16.53 -9.65 -30.38
CA ALA A 136 -17.88 -9.42 -30.89
C ALA A 136 -18.06 -7.98 -31.40
N GLU A 137 -17.64 -6.99 -30.60
CA GLU A 137 -17.78 -5.58 -30.96
C GLU A 137 -16.86 -5.13 -32.11
N ALA A 138 -15.82 -5.91 -32.41
CA ALA A 138 -14.91 -5.68 -33.52
C ALA A 138 -15.44 -6.23 -34.86
N SER A 139 -16.42 -7.13 -34.84
CA SER A 139 -17.09 -7.69 -36.00
C SER A 139 -18.49 -7.07 -36.18
N ASP A 140 -19.54 -7.90 -36.28
CA ASP A 140 -20.93 -7.49 -36.47
C ASP A 140 -21.69 -7.23 -35.15
N GLY A 141 -21.05 -7.40 -34.00
CA GLY A 141 -21.66 -7.24 -32.67
C GLY A 141 -22.27 -8.51 -32.09
N VAL A 142 -22.21 -9.67 -32.76
CA VAL A 142 -22.73 -10.93 -32.17
C VAL A 142 -21.72 -11.51 -31.19
N LEU A 143 -22.19 -11.77 -29.97
CA LEU A 143 -21.50 -12.56 -28.95
C LEU A 143 -22.24 -13.90 -28.79
N PRO A 144 -21.78 -14.99 -29.43
CA PRO A 144 -22.34 -16.33 -29.23
C PRO A 144 -21.86 -16.90 -27.91
N LEU A 145 -22.81 -17.36 -27.09
CA LEU A 145 -22.60 -18.03 -25.81
C LEU A 145 -23.07 -19.48 -25.89
N THR A 146 -22.37 -20.38 -25.20
CA THR A 146 -22.89 -21.71 -24.87
C THR A 146 -23.40 -21.65 -23.44
N ILE A 147 -24.73 -21.78 -23.24
CA ILE A 147 -25.34 -21.76 -21.90
C ILE A 147 -25.95 -23.12 -21.55
N TRP A 148 -25.97 -23.44 -20.25
CA TRP A 148 -26.70 -24.58 -19.69
C TRP A 148 -27.95 -24.10 -18.96
N ARG A 149 -29.11 -24.58 -19.41
CA ARG A 149 -30.44 -24.36 -18.81
C ARG A 149 -31.28 -25.62 -19.06
N ASP A 150 -32.16 -25.99 -18.13
CA ASP A 150 -33.05 -27.15 -18.23
C ASP A 150 -32.31 -28.47 -18.55
N HIS A 151 -31.18 -28.70 -17.87
CA HIS A 151 -30.27 -29.84 -18.03
C HIS A 151 -29.71 -30.03 -19.45
N LYS A 152 -29.62 -28.96 -20.25
CA LYS A 152 -29.08 -28.99 -21.64
C LYS A 152 -28.23 -27.78 -21.96
N SER A 153 -27.08 -28.03 -22.60
CA SER A 153 -26.32 -26.99 -23.29
C SER A 153 -27.07 -26.52 -24.53
N ARG A 154 -27.21 -25.21 -24.72
CA ARG A 154 -27.83 -24.57 -25.89
C ARG A 154 -27.04 -23.31 -26.31
N PRO A 155 -26.98 -22.98 -27.61
CA PRO A 155 -26.42 -21.70 -28.06
C PRO A 155 -27.39 -20.55 -27.79
N VAL A 156 -26.88 -19.41 -27.35
CA VAL A 156 -27.59 -18.13 -27.25
C VAL A 156 -26.69 -17.03 -27.80
N SER A 157 -27.22 -16.14 -28.65
CA SER A 157 -26.44 -15.07 -29.29
C SER A 157 -26.91 -13.70 -28.83
N LEU A 158 -26.05 -12.98 -28.09
CA LEU A 158 -26.33 -11.60 -27.68
C LEU A 158 -25.89 -10.63 -28.78
N ARG A 159 -26.60 -9.50 -28.93
CA ARG A 159 -26.27 -8.45 -29.92
C ARG A 159 -25.75 -7.19 -29.23
N LEU A 160 -24.42 -7.06 -29.18
CA LEU A 160 -23.70 -5.91 -28.65
C LEU A 160 -23.62 -4.77 -29.67
N GLN A 161 -23.26 -3.57 -29.20
CA GLN A 161 -22.98 -2.42 -30.07
C GLN A 161 -21.66 -2.60 -30.83
N VAL A 162 -21.65 -2.35 -32.13
CA VAL A 162 -20.41 -2.40 -32.95
C VAL A 162 -19.51 -1.20 -32.64
N MET A 163 -18.50 -1.44 -31.82
CA MET A 163 -17.51 -0.43 -31.45
C MET A 163 -16.33 -0.37 -32.45
N GLY A 164 -16.02 -1.48 -33.12
CA GLY A 164 -14.82 -1.67 -33.94
C GLY A 164 -13.66 -2.26 -33.13
N ALA A 165 -12.56 -2.61 -33.79
CA ALA A 165 -11.38 -3.14 -33.12
C ALA A 165 -10.63 -2.07 -32.27
N TYR A 166 -9.86 -2.52 -31.28
CA TYR A 166 -8.83 -1.69 -30.66
C TYR A 166 -7.59 -1.63 -31.55
N SER A 167 -7.15 -0.43 -31.94
CA SER A 167 -5.86 -0.21 -32.63
C SER A 167 -4.69 -0.70 -31.76
N ASP A 168 -3.55 -1.05 -32.36
CA ASP A 168 -2.36 -1.39 -31.56
C ASP A 168 -1.88 -0.20 -30.72
N THR A 169 -2.06 1.04 -31.19
CA THR A 169 -1.79 2.30 -30.47
C THR A 169 -2.81 2.65 -29.36
N SER A 170 -3.90 1.90 -29.22
CA SER A 170 -5.02 2.25 -28.32
C SER A 170 -4.56 2.52 -26.88
N PRO A 171 -4.95 3.65 -26.24
CA PRO A 171 -6.06 4.53 -26.62
C PRO A 171 -5.78 5.56 -27.71
N TYR A 172 -4.51 5.78 -28.09
CA TYR A 172 -4.15 6.67 -29.19
C TYR A 172 -4.67 6.12 -30.52
N ASP A 173 -5.15 7.02 -31.39
CA ASP A 173 -5.56 6.74 -32.78
C ASP A 173 -6.50 5.54 -32.92
N CYS A 174 -7.43 5.41 -31.95
CA CYS A 174 -8.34 4.27 -31.84
C CYS A 174 -9.82 4.68 -31.86
N PRO A 175 -10.57 4.35 -32.94
CA PRO A 175 -12.00 4.63 -33.04
C PRO A 175 -12.84 3.98 -31.94
N LYS A 176 -12.51 2.76 -31.47
CA LYS A 176 -13.18 2.13 -30.32
C LYS A 176 -12.94 2.93 -29.03
N ALA A 177 -11.70 3.29 -28.74
CA ALA A 177 -11.35 4.09 -27.56
C ALA A 177 -12.07 5.45 -27.56
N LYS A 178 -12.12 6.14 -28.71
CA LYS A 178 -12.86 7.40 -28.88
C LYS A 178 -14.36 7.23 -28.59
N LYS A 179 -15.03 6.24 -29.19
CA LYS A 179 -16.45 5.94 -28.91
C LYS A 179 -16.72 5.61 -27.44
N ILE A 180 -15.79 4.93 -26.77
CA ILE A 180 -15.89 4.62 -25.34
C ILE A 180 -15.82 5.90 -24.51
N LEU A 181 -14.83 6.77 -24.79
CA LEU A 181 -14.66 8.06 -24.12
C LEU A 181 -15.90 8.95 -24.28
N GLU A 182 -16.39 9.11 -25.51
CA GLU A 182 -17.58 9.91 -25.83
C GLU A 182 -18.83 9.42 -25.08
N ARG A 183 -19.04 8.09 -25.00
CA ARG A 183 -20.17 7.50 -24.25
C ARG A 183 -20.04 7.70 -22.75
N GLY A 184 -18.88 7.42 -22.16
CA GLY A 184 -18.69 7.52 -20.72
C GLY A 184 -18.76 8.97 -20.22
N LEU A 185 -18.15 9.91 -20.94
CA LEU A 185 -18.30 11.35 -20.66
C LEU A 185 -19.76 11.82 -20.78
N ALA A 186 -20.51 11.32 -21.76
CA ALA A 186 -21.94 11.62 -21.91
C ALA A 186 -22.85 10.97 -20.84
N VAL A 187 -22.35 9.97 -20.10
CA VAL A 187 -23.00 9.47 -18.87
C VAL A 187 -22.68 10.41 -17.69
N LEU A 188 -21.41 10.76 -17.51
CA LEU A 188 -20.96 11.67 -16.43
C LEU A 188 -21.66 13.03 -16.51
N ALA A 189 -21.77 13.62 -17.70
CA ALA A 189 -22.43 14.91 -17.89
C ALA A 189 -23.93 14.92 -17.53
N LYS A 190 -24.59 13.75 -17.47
CA LYS A 190 -26.01 13.60 -17.10
C LYS A 190 -26.22 13.36 -15.60
N LYS A 191 -25.18 12.87 -14.90
CA LYS A 191 -25.18 12.60 -13.47
C LYS A 191 -23.80 12.99 -12.87
N PRO A 192 -23.49 14.29 -12.80
CA PRO A 192 -22.29 14.73 -12.10
C PRO A 192 -22.45 14.41 -10.60
N ASP A 193 -21.63 13.48 -10.13
CA ASP A 193 -21.54 13.07 -8.72
C ASP A 193 -20.07 13.09 -8.28
N HIS A 194 -19.82 13.50 -7.04
CA HIS A 194 -18.51 13.83 -6.49
C HIS A 194 -17.95 12.73 -5.58
N GLU A 195 -17.99 11.48 -6.08
CA GLU A 195 -17.45 10.22 -5.52
C GLU A 195 -16.64 10.35 -4.21
N ASN A 196 -17.31 10.52 -3.07
CA ASN A 196 -16.72 10.45 -1.72
C ASN A 196 -15.38 11.23 -1.54
N GLY A 197 -15.16 12.30 -2.31
CA GLY A 197 -13.96 13.13 -2.29
C GLY A 197 -12.76 12.67 -3.13
N LEU A 198 -12.91 11.76 -4.11
CA LEU A 198 -11.83 11.36 -5.03
C LEU A 198 -11.73 12.16 -6.34
N ARG A 199 -12.78 12.93 -6.69
CA ARG A 199 -12.80 13.89 -7.82
C ARG A 199 -12.52 13.31 -9.21
N THR A 200 -12.60 12.00 -9.39
CA THR A 200 -12.29 11.31 -10.65
C THR A 200 -13.28 11.63 -11.78
N ASN A 201 -14.58 11.73 -11.51
CA ASN A 201 -15.57 12.26 -12.44
C ASN A 201 -15.28 13.72 -12.85
N ASP A 202 -14.95 14.58 -11.87
CA ASP A 202 -14.67 16.00 -12.08
C ASP A 202 -13.43 16.21 -12.97
N LEU A 203 -12.36 15.46 -12.69
CA LEU A 203 -11.12 15.41 -13.48
C LEU A 203 -11.36 14.86 -14.90
N ALA A 204 -12.22 13.84 -15.07
CA ALA A 204 -12.54 13.29 -16.39
C ALA A 204 -13.32 14.28 -17.28
N LEU A 205 -14.30 14.99 -16.69
CA LEU A 205 -15.05 16.05 -17.38
C LEU A 205 -14.14 17.21 -17.80
N LEU A 206 -13.17 17.59 -16.96
CA LEU A 206 -12.15 18.58 -17.28
C LEU A 206 -11.19 18.09 -18.38
N ALA A 207 -10.74 16.83 -18.30
CA ALA A 207 -9.84 16.19 -19.27
C ALA A 207 -10.43 16.07 -20.69
N SER A 208 -11.75 16.16 -20.85
CA SER A 208 -12.44 16.13 -22.13
C SER A 208 -12.02 17.26 -23.08
N GLY A 209 -11.66 18.43 -22.56
CA GLY A 209 -11.49 19.65 -23.35
C GLY A 209 -12.79 20.20 -23.97
N ASN A 210 -13.96 19.66 -23.65
CA ASN A 210 -15.26 20.11 -24.14
C ASN A 210 -15.81 21.21 -23.23
N LEU A 211 -16.26 22.34 -23.80
CA LEU A 211 -16.67 23.52 -23.03
C LEU A 211 -17.90 23.30 -22.13
N GLU A 212 -18.84 22.46 -22.52
CA GLU A 212 -20.03 22.13 -21.72
C GLU A 212 -19.65 21.27 -20.51
N GLN A 213 -18.76 20.29 -20.71
CA GLN A 213 -18.25 19.42 -19.65
C GLN A 213 -17.30 20.17 -18.70
N ILE A 214 -16.51 21.11 -19.22
CA ILE A 214 -15.71 22.05 -18.42
C ILE A 214 -16.64 22.99 -17.61
N ALA A 215 -17.80 23.37 -18.11
CA ALA A 215 -18.76 24.16 -17.35
C ALA A 215 -19.38 23.38 -16.17
N ILE A 216 -19.56 22.06 -16.30
CA ILE A 216 -19.95 21.19 -15.18
C ILE A 216 -18.79 21.08 -14.16
N ALA A 217 -17.55 20.84 -14.63
CA ALA A 217 -16.38 20.81 -13.76
C ALA A 217 -16.14 22.15 -13.03
N ARG A 218 -16.46 23.29 -13.66
CA ARG A 218 -16.43 24.62 -13.03
C ARG A 218 -17.37 24.71 -11.84
N GLN A 219 -18.62 24.25 -11.96
CA GLN A 219 -19.59 24.29 -10.85
C GLN A 219 -19.07 23.48 -9.65
N SER A 220 -18.46 22.32 -9.91
CA SER A 220 -17.79 21.50 -8.89
C SER A 220 -16.59 22.22 -8.24
N ALA A 221 -15.74 22.86 -9.05
CA ALA A 221 -14.56 23.58 -8.57
C ALA A 221 -14.93 24.83 -7.75
N HIS A 222 -15.96 25.58 -8.16
CA HIS A 222 -16.50 26.73 -7.43
C HIS A 222 -17.13 26.30 -6.10
N GLY A 223 -18.05 25.32 -6.11
CA GLY A 223 -18.67 24.82 -4.88
C GLY A 223 -17.66 24.20 -3.89
N LEU A 224 -16.60 23.58 -4.39
CA LEU A 224 -15.47 23.12 -3.57
C LEU A 224 -14.66 24.29 -3.00
N ALA A 225 -14.36 25.31 -3.80
CA ALA A 225 -13.60 26.48 -3.33
C ALA A 225 -14.38 27.29 -2.29
N GLU A 226 -15.68 27.52 -2.50
CA GLU A 226 -16.58 28.21 -1.57
C GLU A 226 -16.74 27.47 -0.24
N SER A 227 -16.73 26.13 -0.26
CA SER A 227 -16.82 25.28 0.93
C SER A 227 -15.47 24.95 1.57
N THR A 228 -14.34 25.40 1.01
CA THR A 228 -13.00 25.18 1.57
C THR A 228 -12.75 26.16 2.74
N PRO A 229 -12.55 25.68 3.98
CA PRO A 229 -12.27 26.55 5.13
C PRO A 229 -10.89 27.23 5.02
N THR A 230 -10.62 28.18 5.92
CA THR A 230 -9.27 28.78 6.06
C THR A 230 -8.24 27.75 6.51
N VAL A 231 -6.94 28.08 6.34
CA VAL A 231 -5.81 27.22 6.73
C VAL A 231 -5.91 26.84 8.21
N GLU A 232 -6.26 27.78 9.08
CA GLU A 232 -6.35 27.60 10.53
C GLU A 232 -7.44 26.58 10.86
N LYS A 233 -8.59 26.68 10.19
CA LYS A 233 -9.72 25.77 10.39
C LYS A 233 -9.41 24.38 9.83
N LEU A 234 -8.90 24.27 8.60
CA LEU A 234 -8.47 22.99 8.02
C LEU A 234 -7.38 22.31 8.87
N TRP A 235 -6.42 23.08 9.39
CA TRP A 235 -5.35 22.58 10.25
C TRP A 235 -5.90 22.05 11.58
N SER A 236 -6.72 22.84 12.28
CA SER A 236 -7.36 22.41 13.52
C SER A 236 -8.22 21.15 13.34
N ASP A 237 -8.99 21.06 12.25
CA ASP A 237 -9.86 19.93 11.95
C ASP A 237 -9.11 18.69 11.43
N SER A 238 -7.81 18.81 11.16
CA SER A 238 -6.95 17.70 10.70
C SER A 238 -6.04 17.14 11.79
N ASN A 239 -5.74 17.91 12.84
CA ASN A 239 -5.00 17.43 14.01
C ASN A 239 -5.77 16.37 14.85
N HIS A 240 -7.05 16.14 14.52
CA HIS A 240 -7.95 15.21 15.22
C HIS A 240 -8.08 13.84 14.52
N GLY A 241 -7.15 13.48 13.64
CA GLY A 241 -7.08 12.18 12.97
C GLY A 241 -8.10 12.00 11.82
N GLY A 242 -8.38 10.74 11.48
CA GLY A 242 -9.27 10.38 10.36
C GLY A 242 -8.58 10.33 9.00
N MET A 243 -9.37 10.34 7.91
CA MET A 243 -8.94 10.09 6.53
C MET A 243 -8.52 11.36 5.75
N ARG A 244 -8.10 12.42 6.44
CA ARG A 244 -7.92 13.78 5.87
C ARG A 244 -7.00 13.83 4.64
N THR A 245 -5.86 13.13 4.68
CA THR A 245 -4.86 13.14 3.61
C THR A 245 -5.46 12.70 2.28
N TRP A 246 -6.32 11.67 2.30
CA TRP A 246 -7.02 11.19 1.10
C TRP A 246 -7.85 12.31 0.46
N HIS A 247 -8.83 12.86 1.18
CA HIS A 247 -9.75 13.86 0.61
C HIS A 247 -9.03 15.16 0.23
N HIS A 248 -8.05 15.61 1.02
CA HIS A 248 -7.35 16.88 0.76
C HIS A 248 -6.43 16.76 -0.46
N GLY A 249 -5.74 15.63 -0.64
CA GLY A 249 -4.88 15.39 -1.81
C GLY A 249 -5.67 15.43 -3.12
N TYR A 250 -6.78 14.67 -3.22
CA TYR A 250 -7.61 14.66 -4.43
C TYR A 250 -8.36 15.98 -4.67
N ASN A 251 -8.86 16.65 -3.61
CA ASN A 251 -9.47 17.99 -3.75
C ASN A 251 -8.45 19.03 -4.27
N ASN A 252 -7.26 19.10 -3.68
CA ASN A 252 -6.23 20.06 -4.10
C ASN A 252 -5.74 19.78 -5.53
N LEU A 253 -5.54 18.50 -5.87
CA LEU A 253 -5.17 18.07 -7.22
C LEU A 253 -6.21 18.53 -8.26
N PHE A 254 -7.51 18.33 -7.99
CA PHE A 254 -8.58 18.76 -8.89
C PHE A 254 -8.63 20.29 -9.05
N LEU A 255 -8.55 21.05 -7.95
CA LEU A 255 -8.54 22.52 -8.03
C LEU A 255 -7.32 23.04 -8.81
N CYS A 256 -6.14 22.46 -8.60
CA CYS A 256 -4.93 22.81 -9.36
C CYS A 256 -5.08 22.50 -10.86
N GLU A 257 -5.59 21.33 -11.24
CA GLU A 257 -5.84 21.00 -12.66
C GLU A 257 -6.88 21.95 -13.27
N TYR A 258 -7.96 22.26 -12.54
CA TYR A 258 -8.97 23.23 -12.98
C TYR A 258 -8.36 24.62 -13.22
N PHE A 259 -7.53 25.12 -12.28
CA PHE A 259 -6.82 26.39 -12.46
C PHE A 259 -5.85 26.35 -13.65
N LEU A 260 -5.06 25.29 -13.80
CA LEU A 260 -4.08 25.18 -14.88
C LEU A 260 -4.74 25.10 -16.28
N ALA A 261 -5.92 24.46 -16.36
CA ALA A 261 -6.71 24.34 -17.58
C ALA A 261 -7.55 25.58 -17.92
N THR A 262 -8.05 26.33 -16.93
CA THR A 262 -9.00 27.44 -17.16
C THR A 262 -8.51 28.84 -16.82
N ARG A 263 -7.43 28.96 -16.01
CA ARG A 263 -6.88 30.20 -15.44
C ARG A 263 -7.87 31.01 -14.59
N ASP A 264 -8.92 30.35 -14.11
CA ASP A 264 -9.93 30.91 -13.21
C ASP A 264 -9.37 31.14 -11.80
N ALA A 265 -8.97 32.37 -11.51
CA ALA A 265 -8.33 32.76 -10.25
C ALA A 265 -9.21 32.57 -9.00
N SER A 266 -10.53 32.36 -9.14
CA SER A 266 -11.46 32.21 -8.01
C SER A 266 -11.11 31.04 -7.08
N VAL A 267 -10.47 29.99 -7.59
CA VAL A 267 -10.09 28.80 -6.81
C VAL A 267 -8.73 28.90 -6.10
N LEU A 268 -7.92 29.93 -6.40
CA LEU A 268 -6.57 30.08 -5.82
C LEU A 268 -6.55 30.19 -4.28
N PRO A 269 -7.54 30.83 -3.60
CA PRO A 269 -7.60 30.81 -2.13
C PRO A 269 -7.77 29.40 -1.55
N ALA A 270 -8.58 28.55 -2.20
CA ALA A 270 -8.80 27.17 -1.78
C ALA A 270 -7.59 26.28 -2.05
N ILE A 271 -6.93 26.45 -3.21
CA ILE A 271 -5.64 25.80 -3.53
C ILE A 271 -4.60 26.16 -2.46
N ARG A 272 -4.48 27.45 -2.09
CA ARG A 272 -3.58 27.89 -1.01
C ARG A 272 -3.95 27.25 0.33
N SER A 273 -5.24 27.21 0.67
CA SER A 273 -5.71 26.64 1.93
C SER A 273 -5.34 25.15 2.07
N TYR A 274 -5.64 24.33 1.05
CA TYR A 274 -5.24 22.92 1.03
C TYR A 274 -3.72 22.75 0.97
N THR A 275 -3.03 23.46 0.08
CA THR A 275 -1.57 23.34 -0.12
C THR A 275 -0.80 23.61 1.17
N THR A 276 -1.05 24.75 1.85
CA THR A 276 -0.39 25.06 3.13
C THR A 276 -0.73 24.03 4.21
N THR A 277 -1.96 23.49 4.23
CA THR A 277 -2.36 22.44 5.19
C THR A 277 -1.62 21.12 4.93
N ILE A 278 -1.54 20.68 3.66
CA ILE A 278 -0.84 19.46 3.24
C ILE A 278 0.67 19.55 3.54
N VAL A 279 1.27 20.72 3.26
CA VAL A 279 2.68 21.04 3.52
C VAL A 279 2.99 20.92 5.01
N ARG A 280 2.28 21.68 5.86
CA ARG A 280 2.45 21.65 7.33
C ARG A 280 2.30 20.24 7.90
N GLY A 281 1.37 19.46 7.34
CA GLY A 281 1.00 18.13 7.79
C GLY A 281 1.88 16.96 7.33
N GLN A 282 2.90 17.23 6.52
CA GLN A 282 3.85 16.24 6.01
C GLN A 282 4.85 15.83 7.09
N GLY A 283 5.14 14.54 7.22
CA GLY A 283 6.14 14.00 8.14
C GLY A 283 7.58 14.27 7.71
N ARG A 284 8.52 13.99 8.63
CA ARG A 284 9.96 14.30 8.48
C ARG A 284 10.54 13.86 7.13
N PHE A 285 10.28 12.63 6.70
CA PHE A 285 10.81 12.05 5.47
C PHE A 285 9.98 12.38 4.22
N GLY A 286 9.11 13.38 4.27
CA GLY A 286 8.29 13.77 3.12
C GLY A 286 7.04 12.91 2.89
N THR A 287 6.69 12.08 3.87
CA THR A 287 5.57 11.12 3.86
C THR A 287 4.31 11.70 4.53
N TRP A 288 3.17 11.00 4.42
CA TRP A 288 1.92 11.36 5.10
C TRP A 288 1.19 10.10 5.62
N GLY A 289 0.48 10.21 6.74
CA GLY A 289 -0.42 9.17 7.25
C GLY A 289 -1.85 9.29 6.70
N HIS A 290 -2.81 8.59 7.31
CA HIS A 290 -4.25 8.80 7.01
C HIS A 290 -4.71 10.24 7.30
N GLY A 291 -4.15 10.84 8.36
CA GLY A 291 -4.20 12.27 8.66
C GLY A 291 -2.79 12.84 8.78
N TYR A 292 -2.71 14.11 9.19
CA TYR A 292 -1.46 14.86 9.25
C TYR A 292 -0.66 14.64 10.54
N VAL A 293 0.63 14.98 10.45
CA VAL A 293 1.49 15.14 11.63
C VAL A 293 1.14 16.47 12.32
N PRO A 294 0.74 16.46 13.60
CA PRO A 294 0.50 17.69 14.36
C PRO A 294 1.83 18.43 14.64
N PRO A 295 1.79 19.71 15.01
CA PRO A 295 2.97 20.39 15.54
C PRO A 295 3.39 19.76 16.88
N ALA A 296 4.67 19.87 17.22
CA ALA A 296 5.17 19.66 18.56
C ALA A 296 4.74 20.81 19.51
N GLU A 297 4.96 20.65 20.82
CA GLU A 297 4.50 21.62 21.84
C GLU A 297 5.17 22.99 21.75
N ASP A 298 6.37 23.06 21.18
CA ASP A 298 7.11 24.27 20.82
C ASP A 298 6.62 24.94 19.51
N GLY A 299 5.69 24.29 18.79
CA GLY A 299 5.21 24.70 17.47
C GLY A 299 5.97 24.11 16.29
N THR A 300 7.04 23.32 16.51
CA THR A 300 7.85 22.74 15.44
C THR A 300 7.05 21.74 14.60
N LEU A 301 7.20 21.81 13.27
CA LEU A 301 6.50 20.97 12.30
C LEU A 301 7.35 19.75 11.85
N HIS A 302 6.74 18.87 11.06
CA HIS A 302 7.41 17.75 10.39
C HIS A 302 8.07 16.72 11.33
N GLY A 303 7.38 16.42 12.45
CA GLY A 303 7.68 15.28 13.29
C GLY A 303 7.48 13.91 12.61
N PRO A 304 7.57 12.80 13.38
CA PRO A 304 7.29 11.46 12.87
C PRO A 304 5.81 11.29 12.50
N VAL A 305 5.52 10.48 11.46
CA VAL A 305 4.13 10.13 11.14
C VAL A 305 3.54 9.29 12.28
N LEU A 306 2.40 9.71 12.82
CA LEU A 306 1.78 9.09 14.00
C LEU A 306 1.35 7.62 13.75
N PRO A 307 1.18 6.80 14.81
CA PRO A 307 0.91 5.36 14.68
C PRO A 307 -0.29 4.97 13.82
N TYR A 308 -0.24 3.72 13.34
CA TYR A 308 -0.62 3.28 11.98
C TYR A 308 0.40 3.69 10.91
N GLY A 309 1.02 4.87 11.01
CA GLY A 309 2.17 5.26 10.20
C GLY A 309 1.80 5.74 8.77
N PRO A 310 2.80 5.84 7.88
CA PRO A 310 2.63 6.40 6.55
C PRO A 310 1.78 5.54 5.61
N VAL A 311 0.92 6.22 4.86
CA VAL A 311 0.00 5.63 3.88
C VAL A 311 0.31 6.23 2.53
N ASN A 312 1.32 5.72 1.85
CA ASN A 312 1.84 6.33 0.62
C ASN A 312 0.79 6.43 -0.50
N ALA A 313 -0.20 5.52 -0.55
CA ALA A 313 -1.36 5.64 -1.45
C ALA A 313 -2.25 6.88 -1.19
N ALA A 314 -2.22 7.44 0.03
CA ALA A 314 -2.87 8.70 0.42
C ALA A 314 -1.95 9.91 0.27
N GLY A 315 -0.65 9.74 0.58
CA GLY A 315 0.36 10.80 0.50
C GLY A 315 0.79 11.16 -0.93
N LEU A 316 0.73 10.22 -1.88
CA LEU A 316 1.14 10.48 -3.26
C LEU A 316 0.17 11.42 -4.03
N PRO A 317 -1.16 11.35 -3.87
CA PRO A 317 -2.07 12.41 -4.34
C PRO A 317 -1.74 13.78 -3.75
N CYS A 318 -1.38 13.85 -2.45
CA CYS A 318 -0.89 15.08 -1.83
C CYS A 318 0.38 15.59 -2.54
N PHE A 319 1.41 14.75 -2.72
CA PHE A 319 2.66 15.09 -3.41
C PHE A 319 2.43 15.62 -4.83
N ILE A 320 1.61 14.93 -5.64
CA ILE A 320 1.21 15.40 -6.97
C ILE A 320 0.52 16.78 -6.86
N SER A 321 -0.40 16.96 -5.91
CA SER A 321 -1.10 18.24 -5.74
C SER A 321 -0.17 19.39 -5.36
N LEU A 322 0.91 19.14 -4.60
CA LEU A 322 1.91 20.15 -4.25
C LEU A 322 2.72 20.61 -5.48
N ILE A 323 3.13 19.66 -6.34
CA ILE A 323 3.83 19.96 -7.59
C ILE A 323 2.93 20.81 -8.50
N LEU A 324 1.65 20.44 -8.64
CA LEU A 324 0.69 21.22 -9.42
C LEU A 324 0.36 22.57 -8.79
N ALA A 325 0.32 22.68 -7.46
CA ALA A 325 0.11 23.95 -6.76
C ALA A 325 1.27 24.93 -7.03
N LYS A 326 2.52 24.46 -7.07
CA LYS A 326 3.67 25.27 -7.49
C LYS A 326 3.54 25.71 -8.96
N GLN A 327 3.05 24.84 -9.84
CA GLN A 327 2.71 25.21 -11.24
C GLN A 327 1.54 26.22 -11.34
N CYS A 328 0.66 26.29 -10.34
CA CYS A 328 -0.41 27.31 -10.26
C CYS A 328 0.13 28.70 -9.87
N GLY A 329 1.42 28.84 -9.59
CA GLY A 329 2.03 30.11 -9.15
C GLY A 329 1.99 30.34 -7.65
N LEU A 330 1.83 29.28 -6.83
CA LEU A 330 2.09 29.38 -5.39
C LEU A 330 3.60 29.33 -5.16
N ASP A 331 4.19 30.50 -4.95
CA ASP A 331 5.58 30.66 -4.54
C ASP A 331 5.67 30.71 -3.01
N ASP A 332 6.17 29.62 -2.42
CA ASP A 332 6.33 29.41 -0.99
C ASP A 332 7.59 28.54 -0.78
N PRO A 333 8.58 28.99 0.01
CA PRO A 333 9.78 28.20 0.29
C PRO A 333 9.48 26.83 0.91
N GLU A 334 8.51 26.73 1.83
CA GLU A 334 8.22 25.46 2.50
C GLU A 334 7.40 24.51 1.61
N LEU A 335 6.65 25.03 0.64
CA LEU A 335 6.12 24.20 -0.45
C LEU A 335 7.25 23.54 -1.26
N THR A 336 8.36 24.24 -1.46
CA THR A 336 9.54 23.69 -2.14
C THR A 336 10.23 22.64 -1.27
N THR A 337 10.52 22.95 0.00
CA THR A 337 11.06 22.00 0.97
C THR A 337 10.20 20.73 1.09
N ALA A 338 8.87 20.85 1.08
CA ALA A 338 7.93 19.73 1.12
C ALA A 338 8.00 18.83 -0.11
N ILE A 339 8.12 19.42 -1.31
CA ILE A 339 8.34 18.70 -2.56
C ILE A 339 9.70 17.99 -2.53
N ASP A 340 10.76 18.64 -2.03
CA ASP A 340 12.11 18.07 -2.01
C ASP A 340 12.29 16.95 -0.98
N ARG A 341 11.63 17.02 0.18
CA ARG A 341 11.55 15.90 1.13
C ARG A 341 10.89 14.67 0.50
N ALA A 342 9.77 14.85 -0.20
CA ALA A 342 9.10 13.77 -0.92
C ALA A 342 9.93 13.23 -2.09
N ASN A 343 10.62 14.11 -2.85
CA ASN A 343 11.56 13.72 -3.90
C ASN A 343 12.67 12.79 -3.36
N GLN A 344 13.27 13.11 -2.20
CA GLN A 344 14.31 12.28 -1.60
C GLN A 344 13.79 10.90 -1.19
N PHE A 345 12.64 10.82 -0.50
CA PHE A 345 12.09 9.54 -0.04
C PHE A 345 11.61 8.66 -1.20
N PHE A 346 10.75 9.16 -2.10
CA PHE A 346 10.27 8.34 -3.21
C PHE A 346 11.37 8.04 -4.23
N GLY A 347 12.34 8.94 -4.40
CA GLY A 347 13.50 8.74 -5.27
C GLY A 347 14.46 7.67 -4.76
N TYR A 348 14.50 7.40 -3.44
CA TYR A 348 15.33 6.33 -2.86
C TYR A 348 15.06 4.96 -3.49
N TYR A 349 13.83 4.68 -3.94
CA TYR A 349 13.40 3.37 -4.43
C TYR A 349 13.80 3.06 -5.89
N VAL A 350 14.39 4.03 -6.60
CA VAL A 350 14.86 3.85 -7.99
C VAL A 350 15.88 2.71 -8.07
N GLY A 351 15.65 1.75 -8.97
CA GLY A 351 16.45 0.53 -9.13
C GLY A 351 16.15 -0.60 -8.10
N LYS A 352 15.39 -0.30 -7.03
CA LYS A 352 15.25 -1.18 -5.86
C LYS A 352 13.92 -1.91 -5.77
N GLY A 353 12.82 -1.32 -6.21
CA GLY A 353 11.49 -1.96 -6.21
C GLY A 353 10.33 -0.97 -6.25
N SER A 354 9.11 -1.47 -6.01
CA SER A 354 7.91 -0.63 -5.93
C SER A 354 7.83 0.14 -4.61
N ILE A 355 7.04 1.22 -4.62
CA ILE A 355 6.82 2.04 -3.43
C ILE A 355 5.95 1.28 -2.41
N PRO A 356 6.43 1.06 -1.17
CA PRO A 356 5.71 0.28 -0.18
C PRO A 356 4.60 1.09 0.51
N TYR A 357 3.88 0.45 1.44
CA TYR A 357 3.24 1.18 2.55
C TYR A 357 4.30 1.50 3.63
N GLY A 358 4.10 2.53 4.44
CA GLY A 358 5.09 2.97 5.43
C GLY A 358 6.41 3.51 4.83
N GLU A 359 7.45 3.51 5.65
CA GLU A 359 8.82 3.95 5.38
C GLU A 359 9.78 2.75 5.46
N HIS A 360 9.41 1.62 4.86
CA HIS A 360 10.21 0.40 4.93
C HIS A 360 10.76 -0.04 3.56
N ARG A 361 11.24 -1.28 3.46
CA ARG A 361 11.79 -1.86 2.23
C ARG A 361 10.77 -1.85 1.08
N PRO A 362 11.21 -1.90 -0.20
CA PRO A 362 10.34 -1.87 -1.37
C PRO A 362 9.26 -2.96 -1.37
N GLY A 363 8.17 -2.72 -2.10
CA GLY A 363 7.14 -3.73 -2.31
C GLY A 363 7.62 -4.90 -3.21
N PRO A 364 7.12 -6.13 -3.01
CA PRO A 364 7.57 -7.32 -3.75
C PRO A 364 7.00 -7.42 -5.18
N VAL A 365 6.16 -6.47 -5.61
CA VAL A 365 5.50 -6.42 -6.93
C VAL A 365 6.02 -5.26 -7.77
N HIS A 366 5.68 -5.21 -9.05
CA HIS A 366 5.99 -4.06 -9.90
C HIS A 366 5.14 -2.81 -9.57
N ASP A 367 3.86 -2.98 -9.20
CA ASP A 367 3.04 -1.95 -8.55
C ASP A 367 1.92 -2.55 -7.68
N ASP A 368 1.43 -1.78 -6.70
CA ASP A 368 0.36 -2.15 -5.77
C ASP A 368 -0.46 -0.90 -5.38
N ASN A 369 -1.78 -0.97 -5.42
CA ASN A 369 -2.72 0.16 -5.22
C ASN A 369 -2.33 1.45 -5.98
N GLY A 370 -1.64 1.36 -7.11
CA GLY A 370 -1.21 2.54 -7.89
C GLY A 370 -0.09 3.37 -7.26
N LYS A 371 0.61 2.90 -6.22
CA LYS A 371 1.66 3.67 -5.52
C LYS A 371 2.81 4.03 -6.47
N THR A 372 3.35 3.05 -7.17
CA THR A 372 4.42 3.23 -8.17
C THR A 372 3.94 4.07 -9.35
N SER A 373 2.67 3.91 -9.75
CA SER A 373 2.02 4.75 -10.76
C SER A 373 1.99 6.22 -10.39
N MET A 374 1.51 6.58 -9.19
CA MET A 374 1.49 7.98 -8.76
C MET A 374 2.90 8.57 -8.62
N THR A 375 3.89 7.76 -8.22
CA THR A 375 5.29 8.17 -8.18
C THR A 375 5.87 8.46 -9.57
N ALA A 376 5.58 7.63 -10.58
CA ALA A 376 5.96 7.91 -11.96
C ALA A 376 5.35 9.24 -12.47
N MET A 377 4.09 9.51 -12.13
CA MET A 377 3.42 10.78 -12.44
C MET A 377 4.09 11.97 -11.76
N ALA A 378 4.35 11.89 -10.45
CA ALA A 378 4.99 12.96 -9.67
C ALA A 378 6.40 13.32 -10.19
N PHE A 379 7.18 12.35 -10.65
CA PHE A 379 8.48 12.62 -11.26
C PHE A 379 8.37 13.13 -12.70
N SER A 380 7.42 12.64 -13.49
CA SER A 380 7.18 13.11 -14.86
C SER A 380 6.79 14.59 -14.90
N LEU A 381 5.91 15.02 -13.99
CA LEU A 381 5.48 16.42 -13.83
C LEU A 381 6.62 17.39 -13.46
N GLN A 382 7.73 16.87 -12.92
CA GLN A 382 8.93 17.65 -12.58
C GLN A 382 10.02 17.59 -13.66
N GLY A 383 9.89 16.72 -14.67
CA GLY A 383 10.94 16.46 -15.65
C GLY A 383 12.12 15.64 -15.10
N LYS A 384 11.89 14.84 -14.05
CA LYS A 384 12.89 13.99 -13.41
C LYS A 384 13.06 12.69 -14.20
N GLN A 385 13.89 12.73 -15.23
CA GLN A 385 14.00 11.72 -16.30
C GLN A 385 14.25 10.29 -15.77
N THR A 386 15.35 10.08 -15.03
CA THR A 386 15.76 8.77 -14.53
C THR A 386 14.70 8.13 -13.64
N GLU A 387 14.14 8.92 -12.71
CA GLU A 387 13.07 8.45 -11.82
C GLU A 387 11.79 8.12 -12.62
N THR A 388 11.43 8.97 -13.59
CA THR A 388 10.26 8.75 -14.47
C THR A 388 10.41 7.49 -15.31
N GLN A 389 11.58 7.25 -15.90
CA GLN A 389 11.84 6.06 -16.72
C GLN A 389 11.80 4.78 -15.86
N PHE A 390 12.47 4.75 -14.70
CA PHE A 390 12.41 3.58 -13.82
C PHE A 390 10.98 3.25 -13.39
N PHE A 391 10.25 4.23 -12.84
CA PHE A 391 8.90 3.95 -12.32
C PHE A 391 7.87 3.72 -13.45
N SER A 392 8.01 4.34 -14.62
CA SER A 392 7.13 4.02 -15.76
C SER A 392 7.42 2.64 -16.38
N LYS A 393 8.67 2.14 -16.35
CA LYS A 393 9.01 0.76 -16.74
C LYS A 393 8.40 -0.26 -15.78
N MET A 394 8.51 -0.01 -14.46
CA MET A 394 7.81 -0.79 -13.42
C MET A 394 6.28 -0.80 -13.64
N VAL A 395 5.68 0.37 -13.89
CA VAL A 395 4.24 0.49 -14.16
C VAL A 395 3.83 -0.26 -15.42
N THR A 396 4.63 -0.19 -16.50
CA THR A 396 4.37 -0.90 -17.76
C THR A 396 4.43 -2.42 -17.59
N ALA A 397 5.31 -2.92 -16.71
CA ALA A 397 5.36 -4.34 -16.37
C ALA A 397 4.13 -4.80 -15.59
N SER A 398 3.70 -4.02 -14.58
CA SER A 398 2.69 -4.39 -13.56
C SER A 398 1.25 -4.68 -14.00
N TYR A 399 0.97 -5.08 -15.25
CA TYR A 399 -0.39 -5.23 -15.77
C TYR A 399 -1.17 -6.40 -15.14
N GLU A 400 -0.51 -7.50 -14.73
CA GLU A 400 -1.16 -8.64 -14.08
C GLU A 400 -1.30 -8.41 -12.57
N SER A 401 -0.30 -7.78 -11.95
CA SER A 401 -0.34 -7.37 -10.54
C SER A 401 -1.46 -6.37 -10.23
N ARG A 402 -2.08 -5.73 -11.24
CA ARG A 402 -3.31 -4.91 -11.07
C ARG A 402 -4.51 -5.67 -10.51
N GLU A 403 -4.56 -7.00 -10.65
CA GLU A 403 -5.63 -7.83 -10.07
C GLU A 403 -5.58 -7.88 -8.53
N TRP A 404 -4.44 -7.53 -7.94
CA TRP A 404 -4.18 -7.50 -6.50
C TRP A 404 -4.23 -6.06 -5.96
N GLY A 405 -4.41 -5.93 -4.65
CA GLY A 405 -4.29 -4.65 -3.96
C GLY A 405 -4.71 -4.74 -2.50
N HIS A 406 -4.02 -4.03 -1.60
CA HIS A 406 -4.47 -3.90 -0.21
C HIS A 406 -5.88 -3.29 -0.18
N THR A 407 -6.83 -4.01 0.41
CA THR A 407 -8.28 -3.69 0.46
C THR A 407 -9.01 -3.58 -0.89
N GLY A 408 -8.35 -3.91 -2.01
CA GLY A 408 -8.95 -4.02 -3.34
C GLY A 408 -8.14 -3.39 -4.48
N ASN A 409 -8.53 -3.74 -5.71
CA ASN A 409 -7.83 -3.44 -6.96
C ASN A 409 -8.02 -2.03 -7.55
N GLY A 410 -9.06 -1.28 -7.12
CA GLY A 410 -9.53 -0.09 -7.86
C GLY A 410 -8.45 0.99 -8.14
N PHE A 411 -7.59 1.29 -7.16
CA PHE A 411 -6.52 2.30 -7.34
C PHE A 411 -5.46 1.85 -8.36
N SER A 412 -5.25 0.55 -8.49
CA SER A 412 -4.33 -0.05 -9.46
C SER A 412 -4.80 0.22 -10.90
N TYR A 413 -6.11 0.25 -11.15
CA TYR A 413 -6.70 0.56 -12.47
C TYR A 413 -6.92 2.05 -12.73
N LEU A 414 -7.14 2.86 -11.68
CA LEU A 414 -7.17 4.33 -11.80
C LEU A 414 -5.81 4.88 -12.26
N TRP A 415 -4.74 4.54 -11.54
CA TRP A 415 -3.43 5.18 -11.72
C TRP A 415 -2.54 4.46 -12.73
N GLY A 416 -2.68 3.14 -12.91
CA GLY A 416 -1.88 2.34 -13.84
C GLY A 416 -1.73 2.93 -15.24
N PRO A 417 -2.83 3.14 -15.98
CA PRO A 417 -2.77 3.61 -17.37
C PRO A 417 -2.21 5.03 -17.49
N ILE A 418 -2.72 5.97 -16.67
CA ILE A 418 -2.28 7.38 -16.75
C ILE A 418 -0.80 7.54 -16.37
N ALA A 419 -0.25 6.64 -15.56
CA ALA A 419 1.18 6.56 -15.26
C ALA A 419 2.01 5.77 -16.29
N ALA A 420 1.45 4.77 -16.98
CA ALA A 420 2.13 4.10 -18.09
C ALA A 420 2.44 5.10 -19.22
N ASN A 421 1.56 6.09 -19.41
CA ASN A 421 1.78 7.22 -20.31
C ASN A 421 2.95 8.16 -19.89
N CYS A 422 3.44 8.11 -18.66
CA CYS A 422 4.68 8.82 -18.30
C CYS A 422 5.90 8.22 -19.03
N GLY A 423 5.86 6.92 -19.35
CA GLY A 423 6.80 6.25 -20.26
C GLY A 423 6.48 6.45 -21.75
N GLY A 424 5.48 7.26 -22.07
CA GLY A 424 5.10 7.65 -23.42
C GLY A 424 3.95 6.85 -24.05
N PRO A 425 3.43 7.30 -25.22
CA PRO A 425 2.27 6.69 -25.87
C PRO A 425 2.42 5.20 -26.18
N LYS A 426 3.64 4.73 -26.54
CA LYS A 426 3.91 3.32 -26.81
C LYS A 426 3.83 2.45 -25.54
N ALA A 427 4.35 2.95 -24.41
CA ALA A 427 4.30 2.25 -23.13
C ALA A 427 2.84 2.11 -22.64
N MET A 428 2.07 3.20 -22.71
CA MET A 428 0.63 3.21 -22.47
C MET A 428 -0.12 2.21 -23.37
N ALA A 429 0.16 2.21 -24.68
CA ALA A 429 -0.51 1.31 -25.63
C ALA A 429 -0.20 -0.17 -25.37
N ALA A 430 1.05 -0.49 -25.02
CA ALA A 430 1.49 -1.84 -24.66
C ALA A 430 0.85 -2.32 -23.34
N PHE A 431 0.89 -1.49 -22.29
CA PHE A 431 0.24 -1.77 -21.00
C PHE A 431 -1.29 -1.97 -21.16
N MET A 432 -1.94 -1.05 -21.89
CA MET A 432 -3.38 -1.15 -22.15
C MET A 432 -3.75 -2.37 -23.01
N LYS A 433 -2.83 -2.91 -23.84
CA LYS A 433 -3.09 -4.10 -24.66
C LYS A 433 -3.45 -5.32 -23.82
N GLU A 434 -2.72 -5.54 -22.72
CA GLU A 434 -2.95 -6.65 -21.80
C GLU A 434 -4.21 -6.43 -20.93
N LEU A 435 -4.64 -5.17 -20.72
CA LEU A 435 -5.82 -4.82 -19.93
C LEU A 435 -7.15 -4.74 -20.73
N ARG A 436 -7.14 -4.90 -22.07
CA ARG A 436 -8.34 -4.73 -22.92
C ARG A 436 -9.56 -5.53 -22.45
N TRP A 437 -9.35 -6.77 -21.99
CA TRP A 437 -10.42 -7.63 -21.48
C TRP A 437 -11.07 -7.08 -20.21
N TYR A 438 -10.29 -6.47 -19.30
CA TYR A 438 -10.79 -5.90 -18.05
C TYR A 438 -11.62 -4.65 -18.32
N TYR A 439 -11.17 -3.79 -19.24
CA TYR A 439 -11.89 -2.58 -19.64
C TYR A 439 -13.20 -2.89 -20.37
N ASP A 440 -13.24 -3.95 -21.18
CA ASP A 440 -14.46 -4.42 -21.83
C ASP A 440 -15.43 -5.14 -20.86
N LEU A 441 -14.96 -5.71 -19.74
CA LEU A 441 -15.82 -6.19 -18.64
C LEU A 441 -16.32 -5.07 -17.72
N ALA A 442 -15.50 -4.06 -17.46
CA ALA A 442 -15.84 -2.95 -16.56
C ALA A 442 -16.90 -2.03 -17.16
N ARG A 443 -16.91 -1.88 -18.49
CA ARG A 443 -17.90 -1.12 -19.24
C ARG A 443 -19.26 -1.78 -19.23
N ARG A 444 -20.30 -0.99 -18.97
CA ARG A 444 -21.71 -1.39 -19.00
C ARG A 444 -22.39 -0.99 -20.31
N TRP A 445 -23.56 -1.56 -20.57
CA TRP A 445 -24.32 -1.39 -21.81
C TRP A 445 -24.79 0.07 -22.02
N ASP A 446 -25.17 0.73 -20.93
CA ASP A 446 -25.55 2.15 -20.85
C ASP A 446 -24.38 3.13 -21.15
N GLY A 447 -23.13 2.65 -21.18
CA GLY A 447 -21.91 3.45 -21.36
C GLY A 447 -21.21 3.87 -20.06
N SER A 448 -21.77 3.54 -18.90
CA SER A 448 -21.10 3.67 -17.61
C SER A 448 -20.00 2.60 -17.44
N PHE A 449 -19.19 2.74 -16.40
CA PHE A 449 -18.24 1.72 -15.95
C PHE A 449 -18.46 1.41 -14.47
N VAL A 450 -18.08 0.20 -14.07
CA VAL A 450 -18.02 -0.26 -12.66
C VAL A 450 -16.68 -0.95 -12.39
N ASN A 451 -16.22 -0.90 -11.13
CA ASN A 451 -15.03 -1.65 -10.73
C ASN A 451 -15.36 -3.14 -10.75
N VAL A 452 -14.71 -3.90 -11.64
CA VAL A 452 -14.81 -5.35 -11.64
C VAL A 452 -13.99 -5.86 -10.47
N ALA A 453 -14.66 -6.44 -9.48
CA ALA A 453 -13.97 -7.10 -8.39
C ALA A 453 -13.01 -8.18 -8.95
N THR A 454 -11.91 -8.42 -8.25
CA THR A 454 -11.14 -9.66 -8.42
C THR A 454 -11.65 -10.70 -7.42
N GLY A 455 -11.02 -11.87 -7.34
CA GLY A 455 -11.31 -12.81 -6.26
C GLY A 455 -10.70 -12.39 -4.90
N GLY A 456 -9.92 -11.30 -4.88
CA GLY A 456 -8.68 -11.08 -4.10
C GLY A 456 -8.71 -11.04 -2.57
N GLY A 457 -9.71 -11.63 -1.91
CA GLY A 457 -9.82 -11.66 -0.45
C GLY A 457 -10.45 -10.39 0.13
N VAL A 458 -11.42 -10.59 1.03
CA VAL A 458 -12.46 -9.62 1.46
C VAL A 458 -13.23 -8.95 0.32
N ALA A 459 -14.48 -8.56 0.59
CA ALA A 459 -15.23 -7.75 -0.37
C ALA A 459 -14.47 -6.43 -0.59
N SER A 460 -14.15 -6.10 -1.84
CA SER A 460 -13.38 -4.90 -2.19
C SER A 460 -14.03 -3.68 -1.54
N SER A 461 -13.38 -3.10 -0.51
CA SER A 461 -13.98 -1.98 0.23
C SER A 461 -14.09 -0.72 -0.62
N TYR A 462 -13.50 -0.76 -1.83
CA TYR A 462 -13.64 0.25 -2.87
C TYR A 462 -14.87 0.07 -3.80
N HIS A 463 -15.74 -0.91 -3.55
CA HIS A 463 -17.05 -0.95 -4.22
C HIS A 463 -17.81 0.37 -3.95
N GLY A 464 -18.28 1.01 -5.02
CA GLY A 464 -18.85 2.36 -4.99
C GLY A 464 -17.83 3.50 -4.91
N LEU A 465 -16.68 3.33 -4.23
CA LEU A 465 -15.64 4.36 -4.12
C LEU A 465 -14.78 4.52 -5.39
N LEU A 466 -14.44 3.42 -6.07
CA LEU A 466 -13.59 3.42 -7.28
C LEU A 466 -14.28 2.77 -8.49
N GLY A 467 -15.58 2.53 -8.36
CA GLY A 467 -16.41 1.92 -9.39
C GLY A 467 -17.15 2.92 -10.27
N SER A 468 -16.56 4.08 -10.53
CA SER A 468 -17.16 5.15 -11.31
C SER A 468 -16.75 5.13 -12.78
N THR A 469 -17.42 5.95 -13.58
CA THR A 469 -17.05 6.15 -14.98
C THR A 469 -15.84 7.08 -15.10
N GLY A 470 -15.64 8.03 -14.18
CA GLY A 470 -14.49 8.95 -14.16
C GLY A 470 -13.14 8.25 -14.11
N CYS A 471 -12.97 7.24 -13.25
CA CYS A 471 -11.73 6.48 -13.13
C CYS A 471 -11.25 5.90 -14.47
N TYR A 472 -12.19 5.36 -15.26
CA TYR A 472 -11.89 4.75 -16.56
C TYR A 472 -11.77 5.81 -17.68
N MET A 473 -12.56 6.88 -17.63
CA MET A 473 -12.50 7.95 -18.62
C MET A 473 -11.18 8.71 -18.61
N LEU A 474 -10.52 8.85 -17.46
CA LEU A 474 -9.17 9.45 -17.37
C LEU A 474 -8.15 8.68 -18.24
N ALA A 475 -8.16 7.35 -18.18
CA ALA A 475 -7.29 6.51 -19.01
C ALA A 475 -7.57 6.66 -20.52
N TYR A 476 -8.84 6.82 -20.91
CA TYR A 476 -9.21 7.06 -22.31
C TYR A 476 -9.04 8.52 -22.76
N ALA A 477 -8.98 9.49 -21.84
CA ALA A 477 -8.75 10.91 -22.14
C ALA A 477 -7.26 11.28 -22.33
N VAL A 478 -6.34 10.39 -21.95
CA VAL A 478 -4.87 10.54 -22.16
C VAL A 478 -4.47 11.04 -23.57
N PRO A 479 -5.07 10.57 -24.69
CA PRO A 479 -4.76 11.11 -26.02
C PRO A 479 -5.14 12.59 -26.24
N LEU A 480 -6.04 13.16 -25.44
CA LEU A 480 -6.51 14.54 -25.58
C LEU A 480 -5.55 15.58 -24.98
N LYS A 481 -4.68 15.17 -24.04
CA LYS A 481 -3.63 15.99 -23.42
C LYS A 481 -4.10 17.36 -22.89
N LYS A 482 -5.25 17.40 -22.20
CA LYS A 482 -5.89 18.65 -21.74
C LYS A 482 -5.47 19.09 -20.34
N ILE A 483 -5.25 18.12 -19.45
CA ILE A 483 -4.81 18.33 -18.08
C ILE A 483 -3.43 17.67 -17.85
N ALA A 484 -2.73 18.05 -16.78
CA ALA A 484 -1.38 17.56 -16.50
C ALA A 484 -1.34 16.03 -16.34
N LEU A 485 -2.32 15.43 -15.64
CA LEU A 485 -2.49 13.97 -15.53
C LEU A 485 -2.69 13.24 -16.88
N THR A 486 -3.21 13.94 -17.90
CA THR A 486 -3.32 13.40 -19.28
C THR A 486 -2.08 13.67 -20.13
N GLY A 487 -1.01 14.20 -19.55
CA GLY A 487 0.22 14.51 -20.27
C GLY A 487 0.12 15.73 -21.18
N ARG A 488 -0.60 16.79 -20.75
CA ARG A 488 -0.57 18.12 -21.40
C ARG A 488 0.87 18.59 -21.62
N ASP A 489 1.67 18.53 -20.56
CA ASP A 489 3.05 19.01 -20.52
C ASP A 489 4.06 17.84 -20.59
N ALA A 490 3.67 16.73 -21.24
CA ALA A 490 4.47 15.51 -21.31
C ALA A 490 5.75 15.67 -22.14
N ARG A 491 6.84 15.14 -21.61
CA ARG A 491 8.21 15.31 -22.10
C ARG A 491 8.71 14.06 -22.84
N PRO A 492 8.98 14.12 -24.16
CA PRO A 492 9.46 12.96 -24.92
C PRO A 492 10.79 12.37 -24.42
N GLU A 493 11.65 13.18 -23.80
CA GLU A 493 12.90 12.74 -23.18
C GLU A 493 12.69 11.79 -21.99
N ASN A 494 11.52 11.83 -21.33
CA ASN A 494 11.16 10.91 -20.25
C ASN A 494 10.65 9.54 -20.73
N TRP A 495 10.40 9.37 -22.04
CA TRP A 495 9.76 8.17 -22.55
C TRP A 495 10.69 6.95 -22.53
N LEU A 496 10.08 5.76 -22.54
CA LEU A 496 10.77 4.48 -22.61
C LEU A 496 11.14 4.16 -24.05
N SER A 497 12.26 3.45 -24.25
CA SER A 497 12.61 2.90 -25.56
C SER A 497 11.74 1.69 -25.91
N ASP A 498 11.64 1.35 -27.20
CA ASP A 498 10.92 0.15 -27.64
C ASP A 498 11.47 -1.14 -26.98
N PRO A 499 12.80 -1.32 -26.81
CA PRO A 499 13.36 -2.36 -25.94
C PRO A 499 12.88 -2.32 -24.48
N ASP A 500 12.87 -1.15 -23.83
CA ASP A 500 12.41 -1.02 -22.43
C ASP A 500 10.95 -1.47 -22.27
N ILE A 501 10.09 -1.12 -23.24
CA ILE A 501 8.67 -1.50 -23.24
C ILE A 501 8.53 -3.01 -23.46
N ALA A 502 9.31 -3.60 -24.36
CA ALA A 502 9.33 -5.05 -24.59
C ALA A 502 9.81 -5.82 -23.35
N GLU A 503 10.89 -5.37 -22.72
CA GLU A 503 11.39 -5.93 -21.45
C GLU A 503 10.39 -5.78 -20.31
N ALA A 504 9.67 -4.66 -20.23
CA ALA A 504 8.64 -4.44 -19.21
C ALA A 504 7.48 -5.43 -19.36
N ILE A 505 6.91 -5.55 -20.56
CA ILE A 505 5.81 -6.50 -20.82
C ILE A 505 6.27 -7.95 -20.64
N ALA A 506 7.53 -8.28 -20.98
CA ALA A 506 8.08 -9.60 -20.72
C ALA A 506 8.21 -9.90 -19.21
N ALA A 507 8.72 -8.94 -18.42
CA ALA A 507 9.04 -9.11 -16.99
C ALA A 507 7.86 -9.59 -16.11
N GLU A 508 6.60 -9.38 -16.54
CA GLU A 508 5.42 -9.82 -15.80
C GLU A 508 4.92 -11.22 -16.21
N ARG A 509 5.00 -11.58 -17.49
CA ARG A 509 4.62 -12.95 -17.99
C ARG A 509 5.41 -14.07 -17.31
N TRP A 510 6.59 -13.71 -16.83
CA TRP A 510 7.57 -14.55 -16.19
C TRP A 510 7.23 -15.01 -14.76
N ILE A 511 6.12 -14.50 -14.17
CA ILE A 511 5.85 -14.50 -12.72
C ILE A 511 4.87 -15.56 -12.20
N GLY A 512 3.99 -16.12 -13.06
CA GLY A 512 2.97 -17.10 -12.62
C GLY A 512 3.59 -18.31 -11.93
N ASP A 513 2.82 -19.00 -11.07
CA ASP A 513 3.33 -20.11 -10.23
C ASP A 513 4.17 -21.13 -11.05
N ASP A 514 3.71 -21.48 -12.25
CA ASP A 514 4.37 -22.44 -13.16
C ASP A 514 5.59 -21.88 -13.95
N ALA A 515 5.80 -20.56 -13.98
CA ALA A 515 6.67 -19.86 -14.93
C ALA A 515 8.15 -19.75 -14.52
N HIS A 516 8.49 -20.11 -13.27
CA HIS A 516 9.86 -20.16 -12.76
C HIS A 516 10.42 -21.59 -12.70
N GLU A 517 9.63 -22.57 -12.26
CA GLU A 517 10.08 -23.98 -12.13
C GLU A 517 10.55 -24.57 -13.48
N ASN A 518 9.88 -24.20 -14.56
CA ASN A 518 10.17 -24.68 -15.92
C ASN A 518 11.41 -24.04 -16.60
N ARG A 519 12.15 -23.14 -15.92
CA ARG A 519 13.32 -22.46 -16.49
C ARG A 519 14.61 -23.29 -16.40
N SER A 520 15.53 -23.04 -17.34
CA SER A 520 16.90 -23.57 -17.25
C SER A 520 17.76 -22.76 -16.26
N LEU A 521 18.85 -23.36 -15.77
CA LEU A 521 19.86 -22.68 -14.95
C LEU A 521 20.31 -21.35 -15.58
N GLN A 522 20.62 -21.36 -16.89
CA GLN A 522 21.10 -20.16 -17.56
C GLN A 522 20.06 -19.03 -17.53
N GLN A 523 18.79 -19.34 -17.78
CA GLN A 523 17.71 -18.34 -17.72
C GLN A 523 17.52 -17.74 -16.31
N LEU A 524 17.82 -18.50 -15.25
CA LEU A 524 17.79 -18.01 -13.87
C LEU A 524 19.02 -17.15 -13.55
N LEU A 525 20.22 -17.55 -13.98
CA LEU A 525 21.44 -16.74 -13.84
C LEU A 525 21.34 -15.42 -14.61
N ASP A 526 20.80 -15.44 -15.83
CA ASP A 526 20.51 -14.25 -16.63
C ASP A 526 19.45 -13.37 -15.92
N GLY A 527 18.45 -14.00 -15.30
CA GLY A 527 17.41 -13.34 -14.49
C GLY A 527 17.97 -12.54 -13.30
N LEU A 528 19.07 -13.00 -12.68
CA LEU A 528 19.77 -12.22 -11.64
C LEU A 528 20.35 -10.89 -12.16
N GLY A 529 20.65 -10.80 -13.47
CA GLY A 529 21.10 -9.57 -14.13
C GLY A 529 19.99 -8.61 -14.55
N SER A 530 18.71 -9.01 -14.41
CA SER A 530 17.53 -8.29 -14.91
C SER A 530 17.38 -6.88 -14.32
N TRP A 531 16.85 -5.95 -15.11
CA TRP A 531 16.46 -4.62 -14.64
C TRP A 531 15.36 -4.69 -13.56
N SER A 532 14.46 -5.68 -13.65
CA SER A 532 13.34 -5.86 -12.73
C SER A 532 13.81 -6.44 -11.39
N PRO A 533 13.57 -5.75 -10.26
CA PRO A 533 13.90 -6.29 -8.94
C PRO A 533 13.15 -7.60 -8.64
N ARG A 534 11.88 -7.71 -9.06
CA ARG A 534 11.08 -8.93 -8.83
C ARG A 534 11.61 -10.13 -9.61
N GLU A 535 12.07 -9.94 -10.84
CA GLU A 535 12.69 -11.03 -11.61
C GLU A 535 14.00 -11.49 -10.95
N ARG A 536 14.84 -10.57 -10.45
CA ARG A 536 16.04 -10.92 -9.69
C ARG A 536 15.69 -11.71 -8.43
N ASP A 537 14.72 -11.24 -7.64
CA ASP A 537 14.30 -11.88 -6.39
C ASP A 537 13.70 -13.28 -6.64
N SER A 538 12.86 -13.44 -7.66
CA SER A 538 12.28 -14.74 -8.02
C SER A 538 13.33 -15.72 -8.55
N SER A 539 14.23 -15.29 -9.44
CA SER A 539 15.31 -16.15 -9.94
C SER A 539 16.30 -16.53 -8.82
N ALA A 540 16.61 -15.62 -7.90
CA ALA A 540 17.39 -15.90 -6.70
C ALA A 540 16.72 -16.93 -5.79
N LYS A 541 15.42 -16.77 -5.52
CA LYS A 541 14.61 -17.72 -4.73
C LYS A 541 14.62 -19.12 -5.36
N GLU A 542 14.42 -19.20 -6.67
CA GLU A 542 14.35 -20.48 -7.38
C GLU A 542 15.71 -21.21 -7.43
N LEU A 543 16.80 -20.49 -7.69
CA LEU A 543 18.16 -21.03 -7.53
C LEU A 543 18.43 -21.52 -6.09
N GLY A 544 17.86 -20.86 -5.09
CA GLY A 544 17.89 -21.28 -3.68
C GLY A 544 17.10 -22.56 -3.37
N ASN A 545 16.09 -22.90 -4.17
CA ASN A 545 15.32 -24.15 -4.07
C ASN A 545 16.06 -25.33 -4.74
N ARG A 546 16.80 -25.08 -5.83
CA ARG A 546 17.47 -26.11 -6.63
C ARG A 546 18.76 -26.61 -6.02
N ASN A 547 19.04 -27.91 -6.16
CA ASN A 547 20.25 -28.57 -5.63
C ASN A 547 21.48 -28.45 -6.55
N GLU A 548 21.62 -27.33 -7.27
CA GLU A 548 22.67 -27.12 -8.28
C GLU A 548 23.94 -26.48 -7.70
N GLN A 549 25.11 -26.81 -8.28
CA GLN A 549 26.42 -26.28 -7.86
C GLN A 549 26.73 -24.96 -8.58
N ILE A 550 26.14 -23.88 -8.07
CA ILE A 550 26.18 -22.53 -8.68
C ILE A 550 27.00 -21.50 -7.90
N LEU A 551 27.47 -21.83 -6.69
CA LEU A 551 28.08 -20.85 -5.79
C LEU A 551 29.31 -20.14 -6.39
N PRO A 552 30.26 -20.83 -7.07
CA PRO A 552 31.39 -20.15 -7.73
C PRO A 552 30.96 -19.10 -8.77
N GLN A 553 29.91 -19.41 -9.54
CA GLN A 553 29.35 -18.51 -10.54
C GLN A 553 28.73 -17.28 -9.87
N LEU A 554 27.94 -17.47 -8.80
CA LEU A 554 27.36 -16.36 -8.04
C LEU A 554 28.45 -15.48 -7.39
N VAL A 555 29.49 -16.08 -6.81
CA VAL A 555 30.63 -15.35 -6.23
C VAL A 555 31.36 -14.52 -7.28
N ALA A 556 31.52 -15.02 -8.51
CA ALA A 556 32.04 -14.22 -9.63
C ALA A 556 31.09 -13.07 -10.02
N MET A 557 29.77 -13.30 -10.03
CA MET A 557 28.77 -12.29 -10.39
C MET A 557 28.67 -11.12 -9.39
N THR A 558 29.05 -11.30 -8.12
CA THR A 558 29.14 -10.17 -7.15
C THR A 558 30.14 -9.08 -7.58
N LYS A 559 31.11 -9.43 -8.42
CA LYS A 559 32.15 -8.54 -8.98
C LYS A 559 31.85 -8.13 -10.43
N SER A 560 30.59 -8.27 -10.87
CA SER A 560 30.12 -7.87 -12.21
C SER A 560 29.99 -6.35 -12.36
N ASN A 561 30.31 -5.83 -13.55
CA ASN A 561 30.06 -4.44 -13.93
C ASN A 561 28.57 -4.11 -14.10
N ASN A 562 27.68 -5.10 -14.15
CA ASN A 562 26.22 -4.89 -14.10
C ASN A 562 25.77 -4.83 -12.62
N PRO A 563 25.36 -3.67 -12.07
CA PRO A 563 24.96 -3.55 -10.67
C PRO A 563 23.74 -4.39 -10.32
N ASN A 564 22.83 -4.62 -11.27
CA ASN A 564 21.69 -5.52 -11.07
C ASN A 564 22.17 -6.96 -10.84
N ALA A 565 23.18 -7.41 -11.60
CA ALA A 565 23.77 -8.74 -11.42
C ALA A 565 24.52 -8.88 -10.08
N ARG A 566 25.16 -7.82 -9.57
CA ARG A 566 25.75 -7.81 -8.21
C ARG A 566 24.67 -8.07 -7.15
N LEU A 567 23.58 -7.30 -7.21
CA LEU A 567 22.45 -7.40 -6.30
C LEU A 567 21.76 -8.78 -6.37
N GLY A 568 21.46 -9.26 -7.58
CA GLY A 568 20.86 -10.58 -7.79
C GLY A 568 21.75 -11.73 -7.33
N ALA A 569 23.06 -11.63 -7.54
CA ALA A 569 24.01 -12.62 -7.04
C ALA A 569 24.05 -12.69 -5.51
N VAL A 570 24.11 -11.55 -4.81
CA VAL A 570 24.04 -11.52 -3.34
C VAL A 570 22.72 -12.08 -2.82
N ALA A 571 21.59 -11.72 -3.44
CA ALA A 571 20.28 -12.29 -3.10
C ALA A 571 20.26 -13.83 -3.29
N ALA A 572 20.79 -14.34 -4.40
CA ALA A 572 20.86 -15.78 -4.68
C ALA A 572 21.79 -16.52 -3.69
N ILE A 573 22.92 -15.94 -3.32
CA ILE A 573 23.82 -16.46 -2.27
C ILE A 573 23.05 -16.56 -0.93
N GLY A 574 22.24 -15.56 -0.58
CA GLY A 574 21.35 -15.64 0.58
C GLY A 574 20.36 -16.80 0.51
N GLN A 575 19.70 -17.00 -0.64
CA GLN A 575 18.68 -18.05 -0.82
C GLN A 575 19.26 -19.48 -0.85
N LEU A 576 20.57 -19.65 -1.08
CA LEU A 576 21.28 -20.92 -0.90
C LEU A 576 21.40 -21.37 0.58
N ARG A 577 21.18 -20.45 1.54
CA ARG A 577 21.22 -20.71 3.01
C ARG A 577 22.58 -21.30 3.42
N ALA A 578 22.61 -22.36 4.23
CA ALA A 578 23.86 -23.03 4.65
C ALA A 578 24.76 -23.51 3.49
N ARG A 579 24.24 -23.65 2.25
CA ARG A 579 25.08 -23.97 1.07
C ARG A 579 25.99 -22.80 0.65
N ALA A 580 25.76 -21.59 1.15
CA ALA A 580 26.57 -20.40 0.90
C ALA A 580 27.67 -20.12 1.93
N ILE A 581 27.89 -21.01 2.92
CA ILE A 581 28.99 -20.87 3.90
C ILE A 581 30.37 -20.57 3.23
N PRO A 582 30.75 -21.18 2.09
CA PRO A 582 32.01 -20.86 1.41
C PRO A 582 32.09 -19.45 0.79
N ALA A 583 31.02 -18.65 0.84
CA ALA A 583 30.97 -17.27 0.36
C ALA A 583 30.87 -16.24 1.51
N LEU A 584 31.06 -16.64 2.77
CA LEU A 584 31.00 -15.71 3.90
C LEU A 584 32.06 -14.60 3.82
N ASP A 585 33.28 -14.89 3.34
CA ASP A 585 34.35 -13.89 3.22
C ASP A 585 34.01 -12.78 2.21
N ILE A 586 33.42 -13.12 1.05
CA ILE A 586 32.97 -12.12 0.07
C ILE A 586 31.73 -11.36 0.56
N LEU A 587 30.84 -11.99 1.35
CA LEU A 587 29.77 -11.24 2.01
C LEU A 587 30.33 -10.29 3.11
N ALA A 588 31.43 -10.64 3.77
CA ALA A 588 32.10 -9.73 4.70
C ALA A 588 32.75 -8.53 4.00
N GLU A 589 33.38 -8.73 2.83
CA GLU A 589 33.88 -7.66 1.94
C GLU A 589 32.72 -6.71 1.54
N LEU A 590 31.58 -7.26 1.13
CA LEU A 590 30.42 -6.49 0.64
C LEU A 590 29.60 -5.78 1.74
N LEU A 591 29.92 -5.98 3.03
CA LEU A 591 29.40 -5.14 4.12
C LEU A 591 30.06 -3.75 4.16
N GLU A 592 31.11 -3.51 3.38
CA GLU A 592 31.83 -2.23 3.30
C GLU A 592 31.76 -1.59 1.90
N ASP A 593 30.93 -2.15 0.98
CA ASP A 593 30.76 -1.66 -0.40
C ASP A 593 30.17 -0.24 -0.48
N GLU A 594 30.55 0.53 -1.51
CA GLU A 594 30.02 1.88 -1.73
C GLU A 594 28.51 1.86 -2.06
N ASP A 595 28.00 0.81 -2.72
CA ASP A 595 26.55 0.65 -2.94
C ASP A 595 25.84 0.29 -1.63
N ARG A 596 25.25 1.31 -1.04
CA ARG A 596 24.40 1.26 0.16
C ARG A 596 23.29 0.21 0.07
N TRP A 597 22.74 -0.06 -1.12
CA TRP A 597 21.72 -1.09 -1.31
C TRP A 597 22.32 -2.50 -1.41
N LEU A 598 23.51 -2.64 -1.99
CA LEU A 598 24.26 -3.91 -1.94
C LEU A 598 24.64 -4.28 -0.50
N ARG A 599 25.02 -3.31 0.35
CA ARG A 599 25.22 -3.54 1.79
C ARG A 599 23.95 -4.04 2.49
N VAL A 600 22.77 -3.49 2.14
CA VAL A 600 21.47 -3.97 2.66
C VAL A 600 21.18 -5.41 2.22
N GLN A 601 21.38 -5.74 0.94
CA GLN A 601 21.20 -7.10 0.43
C GLN A 601 22.19 -8.09 1.06
N THR A 602 23.42 -7.66 1.32
CA THR A 602 24.47 -8.46 1.96
C THR A 602 24.11 -8.82 3.41
N ALA A 603 23.60 -7.85 4.18
CA ALA A 603 23.09 -8.11 5.52
C ALA A 603 21.89 -9.07 5.52
N GLU A 604 21.01 -9.00 4.50
CA GLU A 604 19.90 -9.95 4.34
C GLU A 604 20.35 -11.35 3.88
N ALA A 605 21.40 -11.46 3.06
CA ALA A 605 22.01 -12.72 2.69
C ALA A 605 22.60 -13.42 3.93
N LEU A 606 23.39 -12.69 4.72
CA LEU A 606 23.95 -13.18 6.00
C LEU A 606 22.85 -13.61 6.98
N ARG A 607 21.77 -12.83 7.09
CA ARG A 607 20.58 -13.19 7.89
C ARG A 607 19.91 -14.49 7.41
N THR A 608 19.89 -14.73 6.10
CA THR A 608 19.23 -15.90 5.49
C THR A 608 20.12 -17.16 5.55
N ILE A 609 21.45 -16.99 5.58
CA ILE A 609 22.41 -18.05 5.96
C ILE A 609 22.22 -18.43 7.43
N GLY A 610 22.03 -17.45 8.31
CA GLY A 610 21.65 -17.66 9.70
C GLY A 610 22.83 -17.89 10.63
N ALA A 611 22.82 -18.99 11.40
CA ALA A 611 23.76 -19.21 12.50
C ALA A 611 25.24 -19.26 12.06
N ASP A 612 25.52 -19.85 10.89
CA ASP A 612 26.88 -20.01 10.37
C ASP A 612 27.55 -18.68 9.99
N ALA A 613 26.75 -17.64 9.72
CA ALA A 613 27.26 -16.28 9.52
C ALA A 613 27.93 -15.68 10.78
N LYS A 614 27.87 -16.36 11.94
CA LYS A 614 28.69 -16.01 13.13
C LYS A 614 30.20 -15.96 12.81
N ALA A 615 30.67 -16.66 11.77
CA ALA A 615 32.07 -16.59 11.33
C ALA A 615 32.51 -15.16 10.90
N VAL A 616 31.59 -14.32 10.42
CA VAL A 616 31.85 -12.93 9.99
C VAL A 616 31.17 -11.89 10.90
N LEU A 617 30.87 -12.30 12.14
CA LEU A 617 30.28 -11.44 13.16
C LEU A 617 31.08 -10.16 13.44
N PRO A 618 32.43 -10.13 13.49
CA PRO A 618 33.18 -8.90 13.70
C PRO A 618 32.89 -7.82 12.64
N GLN A 619 32.76 -8.21 11.38
CA GLN A 619 32.42 -7.33 10.26
C GLN A 619 30.96 -6.87 10.34
N MET A 620 30.04 -7.76 10.72
CA MET A 620 28.64 -7.40 10.98
C MET A 620 28.51 -6.39 12.13
N LEU A 621 29.29 -6.54 13.21
CA LEU A 621 29.31 -5.59 14.33
C LEU A 621 29.94 -4.25 13.91
N LYS A 622 31.08 -4.26 13.21
CA LYS A 622 31.72 -3.04 12.65
C LYS A 622 30.74 -2.25 11.78
N ALA A 623 30.05 -2.91 10.85
CA ALA A 623 29.08 -2.28 9.96
C ALA A 623 27.81 -1.80 10.70
N ALA A 624 27.36 -2.50 11.75
CA ALA A 624 26.18 -2.12 12.53
C ALA A 624 26.44 -1.01 13.56
N ALA A 625 27.71 -0.70 13.85
CA ALA A 625 28.10 0.35 14.79
C ALA A 625 28.06 1.76 14.20
N VAL A 626 28.07 1.90 12.87
CA VAL A 626 28.22 3.19 12.17
C VAL A 626 26.93 3.61 11.47
N GLN A 627 26.52 4.88 11.62
CA GLN A 627 25.43 5.47 10.85
C GLN A 627 25.93 6.00 9.50
N ASP A 628 25.22 5.69 8.41
CA ASP A 628 25.48 6.27 7.09
C ASP A 628 24.77 7.62 6.98
N ALA A 629 25.51 8.72 7.10
CA ALA A 629 24.96 10.07 7.06
C ALA A 629 24.22 10.42 5.74
N THR A 630 24.37 9.62 4.69
CA THR A 630 23.65 9.79 3.42
C THR A 630 22.33 9.00 3.37
N ASP A 631 22.11 8.04 4.27
CA ASP A 631 20.87 7.25 4.38
C ASP A 631 20.04 7.73 5.59
N GLN A 632 19.12 8.65 5.34
CA GLN A 632 18.20 9.19 6.35
C GLN A 632 17.35 8.12 7.06
N MET A 633 17.23 6.92 6.48
CA MET A 633 16.45 5.79 7.01
C MET A 633 17.32 4.71 7.65
N GLN A 634 18.65 4.76 7.50
CA GLN A 634 19.60 3.78 8.03
C GLN A 634 19.24 2.32 7.71
N PHE A 635 18.85 2.03 6.46
CA PHE A 635 18.38 0.70 6.06
C PHE A 635 19.44 -0.39 6.22
N GLY A 636 20.73 -0.06 6.06
CA GLY A 636 21.86 -0.97 6.27
C GLY A 636 21.97 -1.42 7.74
N VAL A 637 22.00 -0.46 8.67
CA VAL A 637 21.94 -0.71 10.12
C VAL A 637 20.66 -1.48 10.47
N GLY A 638 19.53 -1.16 9.84
CA GLY A 638 18.27 -1.88 10.04
C GLY A 638 18.35 -3.35 9.62
N ALA A 639 18.92 -3.66 8.45
CA ALA A 639 19.13 -5.03 8.02
C ALA A 639 20.08 -5.81 8.95
N LEU A 640 21.15 -5.16 9.43
CA LEU A 640 22.04 -5.75 10.42
C LEU A 640 21.37 -5.93 11.79
N ALA A 641 20.48 -5.03 12.21
CA ALA A 641 19.66 -5.20 13.42
C ALA A 641 18.79 -6.47 13.34
N TYR A 642 18.22 -6.74 12.16
CA TYR A 642 17.50 -7.99 11.91
C TYR A 642 18.45 -9.21 11.90
N ALA A 643 19.61 -9.13 11.25
CA ALA A 643 20.59 -10.23 11.20
C ALA A 643 21.20 -10.58 12.57
N LEU A 644 21.38 -9.59 13.44
CA LEU A 644 21.97 -9.76 14.77
C LEU A 644 20.92 -10.08 15.85
N PHE A 645 19.82 -9.32 15.93
CA PHE A 645 18.94 -9.30 17.11
C PHE A 645 17.47 -9.69 16.86
N TYR A 646 17.02 -9.92 15.61
CA TYR A 646 15.62 -10.32 15.42
C TYR A 646 15.31 -11.65 16.15
N PRO A 647 14.26 -11.74 17.01
CA PRO A 647 13.98 -12.96 17.77
C PRO A 647 13.55 -14.18 16.93
N GLY A 648 13.31 -14.00 15.63
CA GLY A 648 12.72 -15.00 14.73
C GLY A 648 11.19 -14.88 14.66
N GLY A 649 10.60 -15.34 13.56
CA GLY A 649 9.16 -15.30 13.34
C GLY A 649 8.79 -15.01 11.87
N ALA A 650 7.66 -14.32 11.65
CA ALA A 650 7.14 -14.00 10.32
C ALA A 650 8.19 -13.37 9.38
N TYR A 651 9.02 -12.48 9.91
CA TYR A 651 10.04 -11.75 9.15
C TYR A 651 11.31 -12.59 8.83
N GLY A 652 11.36 -13.85 9.26
CA GLY A 652 12.40 -14.83 8.90
C GLY A 652 13.16 -15.43 10.10
N PRO A 653 14.38 -15.96 9.88
CA PRO A 653 15.14 -16.66 10.91
C PRO A 653 15.55 -15.76 12.07
N LYS A 654 15.85 -16.39 13.21
CA LYS A 654 16.36 -15.74 14.41
C LYS A 654 17.79 -15.22 14.18
N GLY A 655 18.05 -13.97 14.59
CA GLY A 655 19.35 -13.33 14.49
C GLY A 655 20.41 -13.95 15.43
N ILE A 656 21.68 -13.84 15.03
CA ILE A 656 22.82 -14.57 15.60
C ILE A 656 23.01 -14.31 17.10
N LEU A 657 22.74 -13.09 17.56
CA LEU A 657 22.89 -12.64 18.95
C LEU A 657 21.56 -12.63 19.74
N ALA A 658 20.43 -12.96 19.10
CA ALA A 658 19.11 -12.95 19.74
C ALA A 658 18.90 -14.09 20.77
N GLY A 659 19.93 -14.91 21.03
CA GLY A 659 19.96 -15.92 22.09
C GLY A 659 21.07 -15.74 23.12
N ASN A 660 22.17 -15.04 22.78
CA ASN A 660 23.26 -14.72 23.68
C ASN A 660 24.00 -13.47 23.19
N ILE A 661 24.29 -12.56 24.12
CA ILE A 661 25.09 -11.34 23.89
C ILE A 661 26.33 -11.27 24.81
N GLN A 662 26.44 -12.16 25.80
CA GLN A 662 27.44 -12.05 26.87
C GLN A 662 28.82 -12.57 26.45
N ASP A 663 28.89 -13.36 25.39
CA ASP A 663 30.16 -13.76 24.73
C ASP A 663 30.82 -12.59 23.96
N ILE A 664 30.12 -11.47 23.76
CA ILE A 664 30.56 -10.39 22.87
C ILE A 664 31.28 -9.30 23.68
N PRO A 665 32.51 -8.89 23.29
CA PRO A 665 33.23 -7.80 23.93
C PRO A 665 32.39 -6.52 23.98
N LYS A 666 32.33 -5.88 25.16
CA LYS A 666 31.42 -4.75 25.43
C LYS A 666 31.74 -3.51 24.58
N ASP A 667 33.01 -3.32 24.25
CA ASP A 667 33.52 -2.32 23.31
C ASP A 667 33.00 -2.51 21.87
N GLN A 668 32.64 -3.74 21.48
CA GLN A 668 32.05 -4.06 20.18
C GLN A 668 30.52 -4.10 20.23
N LEU A 669 29.94 -4.63 21.32
CA LEU A 669 28.50 -4.76 21.50
C LEU A 669 27.82 -3.40 21.73
N TYR A 670 28.34 -2.57 22.63
CA TYR A 670 27.66 -1.34 23.04
C TYR A 670 27.50 -0.34 21.88
N PRO A 671 28.50 -0.03 21.03
CA PRO A 671 28.29 0.86 19.87
C PRO A 671 27.18 0.39 18.93
N VAL A 672 27.08 -0.92 18.69
CA VAL A 672 26.02 -1.51 17.86
C VAL A 672 24.64 -1.32 18.49
N VAL A 673 24.51 -1.55 19.81
CA VAL A 673 23.23 -1.33 20.50
C VAL A 673 22.84 0.15 20.47
N ARG A 674 23.79 1.08 20.65
CA ARG A 674 23.54 2.53 20.56
C ARG A 674 23.05 2.93 19.16
N THR A 675 23.76 2.52 18.12
CA THR A 675 23.44 2.85 16.72
C THR A 675 22.11 2.24 16.25
N ILE A 676 21.73 1.05 16.74
CA ILE A 676 20.40 0.47 16.49
C ILE A 676 19.30 1.14 17.33
N ALA A 677 19.57 1.51 18.59
CA ALA A 677 18.60 2.19 19.46
C ALA A 677 18.24 3.58 18.91
N ALA A 678 19.22 4.28 18.35
CA ALA A 678 19.06 5.57 17.65
C ALA A 678 18.59 5.44 16.20
N ASN A 679 18.28 4.23 15.70
CA ASN A 679 17.87 4.04 14.31
C ASN A 679 16.50 4.73 14.02
N PRO A 680 16.36 5.47 12.90
CA PRO A 680 15.11 6.10 12.48
C PRO A 680 13.93 5.13 12.38
N ASP A 681 14.16 3.90 11.90
CA ASP A 681 13.13 2.88 11.73
C ASP A 681 12.78 2.20 13.06
N SER A 682 11.49 2.27 13.40
CA SER A 682 10.96 1.58 14.57
C SER A 682 11.04 0.04 14.48
N ALA A 683 11.08 -0.57 13.29
CA ALA A 683 11.17 -2.02 13.15
C ALA A 683 12.60 -2.52 13.43
N ALA A 684 13.61 -1.83 12.89
CA ALA A 684 15.02 -1.99 13.25
C ALA A 684 15.25 -1.88 14.77
N ARG A 685 14.78 -0.78 15.40
CA ARG A 685 14.79 -0.63 16.88
C ARG A 685 14.13 -1.82 17.57
N GLY A 686 12.99 -2.29 17.04
CA GLY A 686 12.23 -3.44 17.58
C GLY A 686 13.05 -4.72 17.76
N CYS A 687 14.14 -4.92 17.01
CA CYS A 687 15.01 -6.09 17.15
C CYS A 687 15.75 -6.13 18.50
N LEU A 688 16.10 -4.97 19.10
CA LEU A 688 16.80 -4.91 20.40
C LEU A 688 16.02 -5.50 21.57
N LYS A 689 14.73 -5.84 21.40
CA LYS A 689 13.94 -6.59 22.38
C LYS A 689 14.66 -7.88 22.85
N SER A 690 15.39 -8.58 21.97
CA SER A 690 16.13 -9.78 22.37
C SER A 690 17.32 -9.44 23.28
N ALA A 691 18.06 -8.36 22.96
CA ALA A 691 19.21 -7.90 23.74
C ALA A 691 18.76 -7.44 25.13
N TYR A 692 17.70 -6.63 25.22
CA TYR A 692 17.16 -6.13 26.50
C TYR A 692 16.68 -7.27 27.42
N ALA A 693 16.17 -8.38 26.86
CA ALA A 693 15.84 -9.57 27.64
C ALA A 693 17.07 -10.28 28.25
N LEU A 694 18.25 -10.11 27.64
CA LEU A 694 19.52 -10.75 28.02
C LEU A 694 20.48 -9.82 28.81
N PHE A 695 20.15 -8.53 28.97
CA PHE A 695 20.98 -7.56 29.70
C PHE A 695 21.23 -7.98 31.16
N THR A 696 22.49 -7.91 31.59
CA THR A 696 22.88 -7.86 33.00
C THR A 696 22.61 -6.47 33.59
N LEU A 697 22.91 -6.29 34.88
CA LEU A 697 22.90 -4.97 35.50
C LEU A 697 23.96 -4.04 34.86
N GLU A 698 25.14 -4.57 34.53
CA GLU A 698 26.22 -3.82 33.88
C GLU A 698 25.79 -3.31 32.49
N ASP A 699 25.17 -4.18 31.67
CA ASP A 699 24.65 -3.79 30.35
C ASP A 699 23.62 -2.65 30.48
N MET A 700 22.71 -2.76 31.47
CA MET A 700 21.68 -1.77 31.74
C MET A 700 22.24 -0.44 32.29
N GLN A 701 23.33 -0.48 33.07
CA GLN A 701 24.02 0.71 33.56
C GLN A 701 24.83 1.39 32.44
N ALA A 702 25.50 0.64 31.57
CA ALA A 702 26.31 1.18 30.48
C ALA A 702 25.48 1.70 29.29
N LEU A 703 24.24 1.24 29.14
CA LEU A 703 23.30 1.64 28.07
C LEU A 703 22.02 2.30 28.63
N ALA A 704 22.09 2.85 29.84
CA ALA A 704 20.95 3.48 30.50
C ALA A 704 20.29 4.60 29.64
N PRO A 705 21.05 5.54 29.03
CA PRO A 705 20.46 6.58 28.18
C PRO A 705 19.71 6.00 26.99
N GLU A 706 20.27 4.98 26.32
CA GLU A 706 19.69 4.43 25.09
C GLU A 706 18.49 3.52 25.36
N VAL A 707 18.42 2.86 26.53
CA VAL A 707 17.21 2.16 26.99
C VAL A 707 16.12 3.15 27.37
N VAL A 708 16.44 4.22 28.12
CA VAL A 708 15.46 5.26 28.48
C VAL A 708 14.93 5.98 27.23
N MET A 709 15.82 6.43 26.34
CA MET A 709 15.49 6.97 25.00
C MET A 709 14.58 6.01 24.23
N SER A 710 14.90 4.71 24.26
CA SER A 710 14.11 3.69 23.56
C SER A 710 12.71 3.48 24.14
N ILE A 711 12.46 3.91 25.38
CA ILE A 711 11.16 3.87 26.06
C ILE A 711 10.39 5.20 25.88
N ASN A 712 11.00 6.35 26.14
CA ASN A 712 10.29 7.64 26.09
C ASN A 712 10.10 8.14 24.65
N GLN A 713 11.13 8.16 23.82
CA GLN A 713 11.07 8.71 22.46
C GLN A 713 10.55 7.70 21.43
N MET A 714 9.56 8.12 20.63
CA MET A 714 9.16 7.41 19.42
C MET A 714 10.27 7.46 18.37
N ALA A 715 10.32 6.44 17.51
CA ALA A 715 11.21 6.44 16.34
C ALA A 715 10.72 7.46 15.30
N ALA A 716 11.62 7.89 14.41
CA ALA A 716 11.31 8.86 13.38
C ALA A 716 10.38 8.29 12.29
N ALA A 717 10.50 7.00 11.99
CA ALA A 717 9.82 6.29 10.92
C ALA A 717 9.12 5.00 11.39
N ASN A 718 8.15 4.52 10.61
CA ASN A 718 7.38 3.28 10.83
C ASN A 718 6.81 3.14 12.26
N THR A 719 6.27 4.23 12.83
CA THR A 719 5.87 4.31 14.24
C THR A 719 4.83 3.29 14.70
N MET A 720 4.14 2.59 13.77
CA MET A 720 3.30 1.43 14.06
C MET A 720 4.03 0.31 14.82
N PHE A 721 5.35 0.16 14.66
CA PHE A 721 6.13 -0.88 15.35
C PHE A 721 6.69 -0.44 16.73
N SER A 722 6.49 0.82 17.12
CA SER A 722 7.14 1.46 18.30
C SER A 722 6.88 0.77 19.64
N LYS A 723 5.75 0.08 19.77
CA LYS A 723 5.37 -0.71 20.95
C LYS A 723 6.41 -1.77 21.35
N GLY A 724 7.14 -2.36 20.40
CA GLY A 724 7.97 -3.54 20.62
C GLY A 724 9.14 -3.33 21.58
N ILE A 725 10.03 -2.38 21.25
CA ILE A 725 11.21 -2.03 22.06
C ILE A 725 10.82 -1.36 23.39
N ARG A 726 9.78 -0.51 23.38
CA ARG A 726 9.32 0.26 24.55
C ARG A 726 8.87 -0.64 25.71
N LEU A 727 8.08 -1.67 25.39
CA LEU A 727 7.68 -2.68 26.38
C LEU A 727 8.86 -3.54 26.84
N ALA A 728 9.79 -3.87 25.93
CA ALA A 728 10.98 -4.64 26.29
C ALA A 728 11.91 -3.89 27.27
N GLY A 729 12.03 -2.57 27.13
CA GLY A 729 12.82 -1.73 28.03
C GLY A 729 12.28 -1.75 29.47
N ILE A 730 10.99 -1.47 29.67
CA ILE A 730 10.39 -1.52 31.02
C ILE A 730 10.38 -2.95 31.61
N GLN A 731 10.27 -3.99 30.78
CA GLN A 731 10.40 -5.38 31.21
C GLN A 731 11.83 -5.72 31.67
N ALA A 732 12.85 -5.23 30.96
CA ALA A 732 14.25 -5.39 31.37
C ALA A 732 14.56 -4.65 32.67
N MET A 733 14.02 -3.44 32.84
CA MET A 733 14.12 -2.66 34.07
C MET A 733 13.47 -3.37 35.28
N ALA A 734 12.27 -3.92 35.12
CA ALA A 734 11.59 -4.65 36.19
C ALA A 734 12.27 -5.97 36.57
N ARG A 735 12.82 -6.69 35.58
CA ARG A 735 13.67 -7.87 35.80
C ARG A 735 14.92 -7.53 36.62
N LEU A 736 15.57 -6.41 36.33
CA LEU A 736 16.79 -5.93 36.98
C LEU A 736 16.56 -5.03 38.21
N LYS A 737 15.30 -4.84 38.64
CA LYS A 737 14.89 -3.98 39.78
C LYS A 737 15.38 -2.52 39.68
N ILE A 738 15.41 -1.99 38.46
CA ILE A 738 15.72 -0.58 38.18
C ILE A 738 14.56 0.32 38.63
N ALA A 739 14.85 1.38 39.39
CA ALA A 739 13.84 2.27 39.96
C ALA A 739 13.09 3.10 38.91
N GLU A 740 13.82 3.62 37.92
CA GLU A 740 13.30 4.50 36.87
C GLU A 740 12.27 3.80 35.96
N GLY A 741 12.27 2.46 35.93
CA GLY A 741 11.27 1.68 35.19
C GLY A 741 9.84 1.83 35.71
N ILE A 742 9.64 2.20 36.98
CA ILE A 742 8.30 2.44 37.56
C ILE A 742 7.62 3.68 36.92
N PRO A 743 8.17 4.90 36.99
CA PRO A 743 7.56 6.07 36.36
C PRO A 743 7.51 5.95 34.82
N LEU A 744 8.53 5.36 34.19
CA LEU A 744 8.51 5.09 32.73
C LEU A 744 7.36 4.15 32.33
N THR A 745 7.00 3.18 33.18
CA THR A 745 5.85 2.30 32.94
C THR A 745 4.52 3.06 32.97
N ILE A 746 4.34 3.99 33.92
CA ILE A 746 3.14 4.86 34.00
C ILE A 746 3.05 5.81 32.80
N MET A 747 4.17 6.41 32.39
CA MET A 747 4.24 7.24 31.19
C MET A 747 3.72 6.47 29.97
N LEU A 748 4.20 5.23 29.74
CA LEU A 748 3.74 4.39 28.62
C LEU A 748 2.24 4.08 28.65
N MET A 749 1.63 3.92 29.85
CA MET A 749 0.20 3.63 30.01
C MET A 749 -0.72 4.80 29.64
N ASN A 750 -0.19 6.02 29.72
CA ASN A 750 -0.97 7.25 29.53
C ASN A 750 -0.98 7.75 28.08
N LEU A 751 0.00 7.39 27.25
CA LEU A 751 0.17 7.88 25.88
C LEU A 751 -1.09 7.70 24.98
N PRO A 752 -1.47 8.72 24.19
CA PRO A 752 -2.65 8.69 23.30
C PRO A 752 -2.34 8.00 21.96
N GLN A 753 -1.98 6.71 22.00
CA GLN A 753 -1.44 5.97 20.83
C GLN A 753 -2.22 4.69 20.49
N TRP A 754 -2.10 4.25 19.24
CA TRP A 754 -2.69 2.99 18.76
C TRP A 754 -2.19 1.78 19.58
N GLY A 755 -3.08 0.82 19.85
CA GLY A 755 -2.76 -0.37 20.66
C GLY A 755 -2.70 -0.13 22.19
N LYS A 756 -3.13 1.04 22.69
CA LYS A 756 -3.06 1.46 24.12
C LYS A 756 -3.48 0.38 25.13
N ALA A 757 -4.58 -0.33 24.89
CA ALA A 757 -5.10 -1.35 25.82
C ALA A 757 -4.10 -2.50 26.05
N HIS A 758 -3.41 -2.96 24.99
CA HIS A 758 -2.36 -3.98 25.13
C HIS A 758 -1.11 -3.40 25.81
N ILE A 759 -0.76 -2.13 25.57
CA ILE A 759 0.35 -1.48 26.28
C ILE A 759 0.06 -1.43 27.78
N ARG A 760 -1.13 -0.97 28.17
CA ARG A 760 -1.60 -1.00 29.56
C ARG A 760 -1.58 -2.40 30.15
N ALA A 761 -2.10 -3.41 29.44
CA ALA A 761 -2.12 -4.79 29.92
C ALA A 761 -0.72 -5.38 30.19
N GLU A 762 0.30 -5.05 29.38
CA GLU A 762 1.69 -5.46 29.67
C GLU A 762 2.33 -4.61 30.77
N SER A 763 2.12 -3.29 30.77
CA SER A 763 2.60 -2.40 31.85
C SER A 763 2.07 -2.81 33.23
N LEU A 764 0.82 -3.28 33.33
CA LEU A 764 0.27 -3.82 34.58
C LEU A 764 0.98 -5.09 35.05
N LYS A 765 1.50 -5.93 34.15
CA LYS A 765 2.36 -7.08 34.54
C LYS A 765 3.70 -6.60 35.08
N VAL A 766 4.32 -5.63 34.40
CA VAL A 766 5.59 -5.02 34.81
C VAL A 766 5.48 -4.40 36.21
N LEU A 767 4.40 -3.69 36.53
CA LEU A 767 4.18 -3.14 37.87
C LEU A 767 3.97 -4.23 38.95
N LYS A 768 3.38 -5.40 38.61
CA LYS A 768 3.32 -6.54 39.54
C LYS A 768 4.70 -7.12 39.88
N GLU A 769 5.69 -7.01 38.99
CA GLU A 769 7.07 -7.48 39.25
C GLU A 769 7.85 -6.59 40.22
N TYR A 770 7.43 -5.33 40.39
CA TYR A 770 7.97 -4.41 41.41
C TYR A 770 7.30 -4.58 42.78
N ARG A 771 6.09 -5.17 42.84
CA ARG A 771 5.29 -5.37 44.06
C ARG A 771 5.21 -4.09 44.90
N GLY A 772 5.45 -4.14 46.21
CA GLY A 772 5.34 -3.00 47.10
C GLY A 772 6.27 -1.83 46.78
N ALA A 773 7.32 -2.04 45.98
CA ALA A 773 8.20 -0.95 45.55
C ALA A 773 7.50 0.00 44.56
N ALA A 774 6.42 -0.43 43.89
CA ALA A 774 5.56 0.39 43.05
C ALA A 774 4.46 1.16 43.83
N LYS A 775 4.50 1.19 45.17
CA LYS A 775 3.53 1.93 46.00
C LYS A 775 3.43 3.42 45.65
N SER A 776 4.50 4.02 45.14
CA SER A 776 4.55 5.41 44.70
C SER A 776 3.54 5.77 43.59
N VAL A 777 3.20 4.81 42.70
CA VAL A 777 2.32 5.06 41.54
C VAL A 777 0.89 4.55 41.71
N VAL A 778 0.52 4.14 42.93
CA VAL A 778 -0.85 3.73 43.26
C VAL A 778 -1.88 4.84 43.07
N PRO A 779 -1.62 6.14 43.35
CA PRO A 779 -2.55 7.23 43.06
C PRO A 779 -2.90 7.33 41.56
N GLU A 780 -1.89 7.24 40.69
CA GLU A 780 -2.03 7.27 39.23
C GLU A 780 -2.82 6.05 38.73
N LEU A 781 -2.57 4.86 39.27
CA LEU A 781 -3.36 3.67 38.95
C LEU A 781 -4.82 3.80 39.41
N LYS A 782 -5.07 4.38 40.60
CA LYS A 782 -6.44 4.63 41.10
C LYS A 782 -7.19 5.64 40.22
N LYS A 783 -6.51 6.70 39.75
CA LYS A 783 -7.03 7.64 38.73
C LYS A 783 -7.33 6.92 37.40
N LEU A 784 -6.35 6.16 36.89
CA LEU A 784 -6.47 5.43 35.61
C LEU A 784 -7.64 4.45 35.61
N ALA A 785 -7.87 3.77 36.74
CA ALA A 785 -8.98 2.83 36.93
C ALA A 785 -10.36 3.51 36.95
N ALA A 786 -10.45 4.75 37.42
CA ALA A 786 -11.67 5.56 37.32
C ALA A 786 -11.91 6.06 35.89
N GLU A 787 -10.86 6.47 35.18
CA GLU A 787 -10.91 6.94 33.79
C GLU A 787 -11.09 5.82 32.76
N SER A 788 -10.82 4.56 33.12
CA SER A 788 -10.78 3.42 32.18
C SER A 788 -11.68 2.25 32.60
N PRO A 789 -13.03 2.39 32.58
CA PRO A 789 -13.95 1.37 33.12
C PRO A 789 -13.79 -0.06 32.56
N LYS A 790 -13.30 -0.22 31.32
CA LYS A 790 -13.04 -1.53 30.69
C LYS A 790 -11.80 -2.26 31.22
N GLU A 791 -10.90 -1.54 31.87
CA GLU A 791 -9.61 -2.02 32.37
C GLU A 791 -9.52 -1.97 33.90
N LYS A 792 -10.49 -1.29 34.54
CA LYS A 792 -10.59 -1.02 35.99
C LYS A 792 -10.21 -2.23 36.84
N ASP A 793 -10.87 -3.37 36.65
CA ASP A 793 -10.71 -4.54 37.54
C ASP A 793 -9.30 -5.15 37.44
N GLN A 794 -8.68 -5.07 36.26
CA GLN A 794 -7.28 -5.47 36.07
C GLN A 794 -6.31 -4.53 36.80
N ILE A 795 -6.61 -3.23 36.81
CA ILE A 795 -5.82 -2.21 37.49
C ILE A 795 -5.97 -2.33 39.02
N VAL A 796 -7.20 -2.55 39.52
CA VAL A 796 -7.48 -2.77 40.95
C VAL A 796 -6.75 -4.03 41.47
N ALA A 797 -6.82 -5.15 40.73
CA ALA A 797 -6.08 -6.38 41.06
C ALA A 797 -4.53 -6.26 40.88
N VAL A 798 -4.01 -5.11 40.45
CA VAL A 798 -2.58 -4.76 40.49
C VAL A 798 -2.29 -3.92 41.72
N ILE A 799 -3.14 -2.92 42.00
CA ILE A 799 -3.09 -2.09 43.21
C ILE A 799 -3.10 -2.96 44.46
N GLU A 800 -4.00 -3.93 44.57
CA GLU A 800 -4.09 -4.83 45.75
C GLU A 800 -2.79 -5.60 46.00
N ILE A 801 -2.15 -6.10 44.94
CA ILE A 801 -0.86 -6.82 45.01
C ILE A 801 0.28 -5.89 45.43
N ILE A 802 0.25 -4.63 45.00
CA ILE A 802 1.22 -3.61 45.38
C ILE A 802 1.00 -3.17 46.84
N GLU A 803 -0.23 -2.87 47.25
CA GLU A 803 -0.56 -2.38 48.59
C GLU A 803 -0.31 -3.45 49.67
N ALA A 804 -0.64 -4.71 49.41
CA ALA A 804 -0.47 -5.83 50.35
C ALA A 804 1.00 -6.24 50.62
N ASP A 805 1.96 -5.88 49.75
CA ASP A 805 3.36 -6.23 49.97
C ASP A 805 4.03 -5.30 51.00
N THR A 806 4.37 -5.87 52.16
CA THR A 806 5.04 -5.17 53.27
C THR A 806 6.57 -5.30 53.25
N ASN A 807 7.16 -6.08 52.34
CA ASN A 807 8.61 -6.29 52.25
C ASN A 807 9.09 -6.09 50.79
N PRO A 808 9.06 -4.84 50.28
CA PRO A 808 9.31 -4.54 48.87
C PRO A 808 10.75 -4.89 48.45
N PRO A 809 10.97 -5.29 47.18
CA PRO A 809 12.32 -5.50 46.67
C PRO A 809 13.13 -4.21 46.69
N GLN A 810 14.39 -4.28 47.12
CA GLN A 810 15.32 -3.18 47.01
C GLN A 810 15.54 -2.84 45.52
N LEU A 811 15.47 -1.54 45.20
CA LEU A 811 15.65 -1.03 43.85
C LEU A 811 17.05 -0.43 43.65
N ILE A 812 17.49 -0.44 42.40
CA ILE A 812 18.76 0.16 41.94
C ILE A 812 18.41 1.38 41.08
N SER A 813 19.06 2.52 41.29
CA SER A 813 18.84 3.73 40.48
C SER A 813 19.91 3.86 39.39
N LEU A 814 19.47 4.28 38.21
CA LEU A 814 20.33 4.65 37.08
C LEU A 814 20.70 6.13 37.05
N ALA A 815 20.34 6.95 38.05
CA ALA A 815 20.59 8.40 38.05
C ALA A 815 22.06 8.78 37.78
N ALA A 816 23.03 8.04 38.34
CA ALA A 816 24.46 8.25 38.10
C ALA A 816 24.92 7.91 36.66
N HIS A 817 24.10 7.18 35.89
CA HIS A 817 24.36 6.73 34.52
C HIS A 817 23.57 7.50 33.46
N LEU A 818 22.52 8.24 33.86
CA LEU A 818 21.69 9.06 32.98
C LEU A 818 22.17 10.51 32.85
N GLY A 819 23.06 10.96 33.76
CA GLY A 819 23.56 12.33 33.78
C GLY A 819 22.53 13.35 34.32
N THR A 820 23.00 14.54 34.67
CA THR A 820 22.18 15.60 35.28
C THR A 820 21.41 16.43 34.24
N THR A 821 20.92 15.81 33.17
CA THR A 821 20.45 16.49 31.95
C THR A 821 19.16 15.91 31.37
N HIS A 822 18.33 15.26 32.21
CA HIS A 822 17.05 14.65 31.82
C HIS A 822 15.86 15.12 32.68
N ASP A 823 15.79 16.44 32.92
CA ASP A 823 14.56 17.14 33.36
C ASP A 823 13.80 17.72 32.14
N HIS A 824 13.33 16.84 31.24
CA HIS A 824 12.41 17.14 30.13
C HIS A 824 11.53 15.92 29.79
#